data_AF-A0A396KFZ3-F1
#
_entry.id   AF-A0A396KFZ3-F1
#
_cell.length_a   1.000
_cell.length_b   1.000
_cell.length_c   1.000
_cell.angle_alpha   90.00
_cell.angle_beta   90.00
_cell.angle_gamma   90.00
#
_symmetry.space_group_name_H-M   'P 1'
#
loop_
_entity.id
_entity.type
_entity.pdbx_description
1 polymer ?
#
loop_
_entity_poly.entity_id
_entity_poly.type
_entity_poly.pdbx_seq_one_letter_code
_entity_poly.pdbx_strand_id
1 'polypeptide(L)'
;MARSIMIQGTMSNAGKSLIAAGLCRIFAQDGYKTAPFKSQNMALNSFITEDGLEMGRAQVVQAEAAGVKPSADMNPILLKPTTDVGSQVIVNGVSIGNMRAKDYFAYKKQLIPQIMEAYKRLDEAYDVIVIEGAGSPAEINLKSDDIVNMGLAAMVDAPVLLAGDIDRGGVFAQLYGTVELLEPEERNRIKGLIINKFRGDKSILEPGLRQLEDLCKIPVAGVVPYMNVDIEDEDSLSSKLGNTRQKGCIDIAVIRFPKISNFTDMDVFERMDEVSIRYVSKPSELKTPDMVILPGTKNTIDDLLWMRQIGLEAAILKLAARQVPVWGICGGFQMMGEWLVDELAIESSHKGKIRGMGLFPVETEFEEEKVRTQTEGRFGELYGCFRELSGKRLTGYEIHMGRTKSREKEQPLCLLNAGESANGREARGIPCGWNRKNLYGSYVHGVFDAPGICETIATALAARKGITLEMAGQMDYIAYKEEQYDKLAEILRESLDMEKIYEIMGLEEKVHIEQVLPADIEHRSFEIIGEELKAMGKELEPELAPVIMRAIHTTADFDYADHLKFSENVVEKAREAIKKGAVIITDTKMGWSGVNKKRLESYGGEALCFMADEDVAAEAKKNGSTRAVASMDKAANLFGDGTRPCIFAIGNAPTALIRLYELIQERKIKPALIIGAPVGFVNVIQSKELILSLKDTPYIVAEGRKGGSNVAAAICNALLYGIK
;
A
#
# COMPACT_ATOMS: atom_id res chain seq x y z
N MET A 1 -16.03 7.51 -9.40
CA MET A 1 -15.60 6.21 -9.91
C MET A 1 -14.24 5.94 -9.34
N ALA A 2 -14.15 4.87 -8.57
CA ALA A 2 -12.93 4.35 -8.03
C ALA A 2 -11.98 3.96 -9.17
N ARG A 3 -10.67 3.98 -8.91
CA ARG A 3 -9.69 3.35 -9.78
C ARG A 3 -9.57 1.89 -9.40
N SER A 4 -9.66 1.00 -10.38
CA SER A 4 -9.54 -0.44 -10.13
C SER A 4 -8.25 -1.01 -10.67
N ILE A 5 -7.75 -2.06 -10.02
CA ILE A 5 -6.71 -2.93 -10.58
C ILE A 5 -7.04 -4.37 -10.25
N MET A 6 -6.88 -5.27 -11.22
CA MET A 6 -7.20 -6.68 -11.06
C MET A 6 -5.95 -7.56 -11.06
N ILE A 7 -5.84 -8.45 -10.08
CA ILE A 7 -4.75 -9.40 -9.94
C ILE A 7 -5.26 -10.77 -10.37
N GLN A 8 -4.75 -11.25 -11.50
CA GLN A 8 -4.97 -12.60 -11.99
C GLN A 8 -3.71 -13.44 -11.81
N GLY A 9 -3.83 -14.75 -11.96
CA GLY A 9 -2.71 -15.66 -11.77
C GLY A 9 -2.76 -16.79 -12.77
N THR A 10 -1.61 -17.30 -13.19
CA THR A 10 -1.53 -18.39 -14.17
C THR A 10 -2.12 -19.71 -13.65
N MET A 11 -2.27 -19.84 -12.33
CA MET A 11 -2.86 -21.00 -11.66
C MET A 11 -3.44 -20.64 -10.28
N SER A 12 -4.15 -21.60 -9.67
CA SER A 12 -4.47 -21.57 -8.23
C SER A 12 -3.20 -21.59 -7.38
N ASN A 13 -3.19 -20.79 -6.31
CA ASN A 13 -2.04 -20.59 -5.40
C ASN A 13 -0.82 -19.89 -6.03
N ALA A 14 -0.96 -19.20 -7.16
CA ALA A 14 0.07 -18.31 -7.70
C ALA A 14 0.39 -17.08 -6.79
N GLY A 15 -0.38 -16.90 -5.70
CA GLY A 15 -0.19 -15.84 -4.70
C GLY A 15 -1.02 -14.58 -4.92
N LYS A 16 -2.09 -14.66 -5.73
CA LYS A 16 -3.04 -13.56 -5.97
C LYS A 16 -3.56 -12.94 -4.68
N SER A 17 -4.05 -13.75 -3.73
CA SER A 17 -4.67 -13.28 -2.50
C SER A 17 -3.70 -12.43 -1.65
N LEU A 18 -2.42 -12.83 -1.57
CA LEU A 18 -1.37 -12.08 -0.87
C LEU A 18 -0.99 -10.79 -1.60
N ILE A 19 -0.83 -10.85 -2.93
CA ILE A 19 -0.52 -9.64 -3.72
C ILE A 19 -1.67 -8.63 -3.59
N ALA A 20 -2.92 -9.09 -3.67
CA ALA A 20 -4.10 -8.25 -3.49
C ALA A 20 -4.15 -7.63 -2.08
N ALA A 21 -3.90 -8.41 -1.03
CA ALA A 21 -3.86 -7.88 0.34
C ALA A 21 -2.75 -6.84 0.54
N GLY A 22 -1.57 -7.06 -0.03
CA GLY A 22 -0.46 -6.12 0.08
C GLY A 22 -0.69 -4.85 -0.70
N LEU A 23 -1.27 -4.92 -1.90
CA LEU A 23 -1.70 -3.74 -2.66
C LEU A 23 -2.79 -2.96 -1.93
N CYS A 24 -3.78 -3.65 -1.33
CA CYS A 24 -4.76 -3.03 -0.45
C CYS A 24 -4.09 -2.19 0.66
N ARG A 25 -3.09 -2.76 1.34
CA ARG A 25 -2.35 -2.08 2.39
C ARG A 25 -1.53 -0.90 1.88
N ILE A 26 -0.82 -1.07 0.76
CA ILE A 26 -0.02 0.00 0.12
C ILE A 26 -0.91 1.20 -0.21
N PHE A 27 -2.04 0.98 -0.88
CA PHE A 27 -2.94 2.08 -1.26
C PHE A 27 -3.56 2.76 -0.05
N ALA A 28 -3.91 2.00 1.00
CA ALA A 28 -4.39 2.56 2.25
C ALA A 28 -3.32 3.43 2.96
N GLN A 29 -2.07 2.95 3.02
CA GLN A 29 -0.93 3.70 3.56
C GLN A 29 -0.64 4.98 2.77
N ASP A 30 -0.84 4.96 1.45
CA ASP A 30 -0.62 6.12 0.57
C ASP A 30 -1.78 7.14 0.59
N GLY A 31 -2.82 6.83 1.38
CA GLY A 31 -3.92 7.72 1.73
C GLY A 31 -5.19 7.54 0.89
N TYR A 32 -5.29 6.47 0.11
CA TYR A 32 -6.50 6.13 -0.64
C TYR A 32 -7.48 5.35 0.23
N LYS A 33 -8.78 5.63 0.08
CA LYS A 33 -9.81 4.78 0.64
C LYS A 33 -9.96 3.53 -0.24
N THR A 34 -9.40 2.41 0.20
CA THR A 34 -9.28 1.19 -0.62
C THR A 34 -10.25 0.10 -0.18
N ALA A 35 -10.82 -0.64 -1.13
CA ALA A 35 -11.61 -1.84 -0.87
C ALA A 35 -11.12 -3.02 -1.72
N PRO A 36 -11.12 -4.26 -1.19
CA PRO A 36 -10.94 -5.45 -2.01
C PRO A 36 -12.24 -5.85 -2.71
N PHE A 37 -12.10 -6.60 -3.79
CA PHE A 37 -13.24 -7.20 -4.48
C PHE A 37 -12.89 -8.56 -5.11
N LYS A 38 -13.69 -9.58 -4.84
CA LYS A 38 -13.62 -10.88 -5.52
C LYS A 38 -15.02 -11.35 -5.85
N SER A 39 -15.40 -11.24 -7.11
CA SER A 39 -16.78 -11.53 -7.58
C SER A 39 -17.27 -12.90 -7.15
N GLN A 40 -16.40 -13.91 -7.19
CA GLN A 40 -16.68 -15.25 -6.73
C GLN A 40 -15.48 -15.85 -6.01
N ASN A 41 -15.71 -16.37 -4.81
CA ASN A 41 -14.75 -17.18 -4.09
C ASN A 41 -15.29 -18.60 -3.87
N MET A 42 -14.39 -19.58 -3.70
CA MET A 42 -14.70 -20.93 -3.28
C MET A 42 -13.80 -21.30 -2.10
N ALA A 43 -14.35 -21.26 -0.88
CA ALA A 43 -13.59 -21.49 0.34
C ALA A 43 -14.47 -22.09 1.45
N LEU A 44 -13.89 -22.97 2.28
CA LEU A 44 -14.58 -23.49 3.48
C LEU A 44 -14.54 -22.49 4.63
N ASN A 45 -13.44 -21.73 4.74
CA ASN A 45 -13.24 -20.70 5.75
C ASN A 45 -14.04 -19.44 5.39
N SER A 46 -14.85 -18.98 6.34
CA SER A 46 -15.60 -17.74 6.19
C SER A 46 -15.67 -16.97 7.50
N PHE A 47 -16.07 -15.73 7.37
CA PHE A 47 -16.32 -14.79 8.44
C PHE A 47 -17.77 -14.29 8.35
N ILE A 48 -18.29 -13.78 9.46
CA ILE A 48 -19.61 -13.14 9.52
C ILE A 48 -19.39 -11.64 9.70
N THR A 49 -19.92 -10.80 8.81
CA THR A 49 -19.82 -9.34 8.93
C THR A 49 -20.66 -8.82 10.09
N GLU A 50 -20.50 -7.54 10.44
CA GLU A 50 -21.33 -6.88 11.48
C GLU A 50 -22.84 -6.97 11.15
N ASP A 51 -23.19 -6.99 9.87
CA ASP A 51 -24.57 -7.17 9.39
C ASP A 51 -25.08 -8.62 9.44
N GLY A 52 -24.29 -9.57 9.96
CA GLY A 52 -24.65 -10.98 10.00
C GLY A 52 -24.51 -11.71 8.66
N LEU A 53 -23.79 -11.13 7.69
CA LEU A 53 -23.62 -11.68 6.34
C LEU A 53 -22.32 -12.48 6.23
N GLU A 54 -22.32 -13.54 5.42
CA GLU A 54 -21.18 -14.45 5.30
C GLU A 54 -20.23 -14.07 4.15
N MET A 55 -18.92 -14.03 4.41
CA MET A 55 -17.91 -13.77 3.36
C MET A 55 -16.67 -14.65 3.52
N GLY A 56 -15.93 -14.90 2.44
CA GLY A 56 -14.70 -15.69 2.47
C GLY A 56 -13.56 -15.05 3.29
N ARG A 57 -12.76 -15.87 3.99
CA ARG A 57 -11.70 -15.36 4.89
C ARG A 57 -10.61 -14.55 4.17
N ALA A 58 -10.25 -14.90 2.94
CA ALA A 58 -9.26 -14.13 2.19
C ALA A 58 -9.66 -12.68 1.94
N GLN A 59 -10.94 -12.42 1.64
CA GLN A 59 -11.41 -11.06 1.42
C GLN A 59 -11.54 -10.30 2.74
N VAL A 60 -11.74 -10.99 3.87
CA VAL A 60 -11.58 -10.37 5.20
C VAL A 60 -10.16 -9.91 5.42
N VAL A 61 -9.17 -10.78 5.17
CA VAL A 61 -7.75 -10.41 5.29
C VAL A 61 -7.42 -9.21 4.40
N GLN A 62 -7.95 -9.17 3.17
CA GLN A 62 -7.73 -8.03 2.27
C GLN A 62 -8.43 -6.75 2.74
N ALA A 63 -9.59 -6.85 3.41
CA ALA A 63 -10.31 -5.72 3.98
C ALA A 63 -9.58 -5.18 5.22
N GLU A 64 -9.10 -6.07 6.09
CA GLU A 64 -8.23 -5.75 7.23
C GLU A 64 -6.95 -5.07 6.75
N ALA A 65 -6.28 -5.60 5.73
CA ALA A 65 -5.11 -4.99 5.13
C ALA A 65 -5.39 -3.58 4.57
N ALA A 66 -6.57 -3.35 3.98
CA ALA A 66 -7.00 -2.02 3.54
C ALA A 66 -7.44 -1.08 4.70
N GLY A 67 -7.52 -1.57 5.93
CA GLY A 67 -7.98 -0.80 7.09
C GLY A 67 -9.48 -0.52 7.09
N VAL A 68 -10.28 -1.37 6.43
CA VAL A 68 -11.73 -1.17 6.26
C VAL A 68 -12.52 -2.36 6.80
N LYS A 69 -13.77 -2.12 7.17
CA LYS A 69 -14.63 -3.19 7.73
C LYS A 69 -15.00 -4.22 6.66
N PRO A 70 -14.94 -5.53 6.96
CA PRO A 70 -15.41 -6.57 6.05
C PRO A 70 -16.88 -6.41 5.68
N SER A 71 -17.18 -6.48 4.38
CA SER A 71 -18.54 -6.36 3.82
C SER A 71 -18.79 -7.47 2.79
N ALA A 72 -20.02 -8.00 2.75
CA ALA A 72 -20.41 -9.00 1.75
C ALA A 72 -20.29 -8.47 0.31
N ASP A 73 -20.31 -7.15 0.10
CA ASP A 73 -20.09 -6.55 -1.22
C ASP A 73 -18.69 -6.82 -1.78
N MET A 74 -17.70 -7.06 -0.92
CA MET A 74 -16.32 -7.39 -1.32
C MET A 74 -16.19 -8.85 -1.80
N ASN A 75 -17.17 -9.71 -1.47
CA ASN A 75 -17.25 -11.08 -1.96
C ASN A 75 -18.72 -11.49 -2.21
N PRO A 76 -19.34 -11.00 -3.30
CA PRO A 76 -20.77 -11.18 -3.51
C PRO A 76 -21.15 -12.64 -3.70
N ILE A 77 -20.32 -13.47 -4.32
CA ILE A 77 -20.59 -14.91 -4.48
C ILE A 77 -19.57 -15.74 -3.70
N LEU A 78 -20.03 -16.55 -2.75
CA LEU A 78 -19.21 -17.50 -2.01
C LEU A 78 -19.74 -18.93 -2.22
N LEU A 79 -18.87 -19.80 -2.70
CA LEU A 79 -19.14 -21.23 -2.86
C LEU A 79 -18.48 -22.00 -1.74
N LYS A 80 -19.24 -22.84 -1.04
CA LYS A 80 -18.70 -23.76 -0.03
C LYS A 80 -18.87 -25.19 -0.47
N PRO A 81 -17.78 -25.91 -0.78
CA PRO A 81 -17.87 -27.32 -1.18
C PRO A 81 -18.53 -28.17 -0.07
N THR A 82 -19.67 -28.81 -0.38
CA THR A 82 -20.37 -29.71 0.55
C THR A 82 -20.11 -31.17 0.23
N THR A 83 -20.01 -31.50 -1.06
CA THR A 83 -19.66 -32.83 -1.58
C THR A 83 -18.63 -32.69 -2.71
N ASP A 84 -18.15 -33.80 -3.26
CA ASP A 84 -17.20 -33.76 -4.38
C ASP A 84 -17.81 -33.20 -5.69
N VAL A 85 -19.15 -33.08 -5.75
CA VAL A 85 -19.89 -32.67 -6.96
C VAL A 85 -20.87 -31.50 -6.72
N GLY A 86 -20.84 -30.89 -5.54
CA GLY A 86 -21.78 -29.82 -5.17
C GLY A 86 -21.27 -28.89 -4.09
N SER A 87 -21.81 -27.67 -4.10
CA SER A 87 -21.45 -26.60 -3.18
C SER A 87 -22.70 -25.88 -2.68
N GLN A 88 -22.64 -25.39 -1.45
CA GLN A 88 -23.55 -24.35 -0.99
C GLN A 88 -23.23 -23.06 -1.72
N VAL A 89 -24.26 -22.39 -2.22
CA VAL A 89 -24.15 -21.12 -2.94
C VAL A 89 -24.65 -20.01 -2.01
N ILE A 90 -23.76 -19.06 -1.74
CA ILE A 90 -24.04 -17.88 -0.91
C ILE A 90 -23.94 -16.66 -1.83
N VAL A 91 -24.98 -15.84 -1.82
CA VAL A 91 -25.10 -14.61 -2.62
C VAL A 91 -25.31 -13.43 -1.68
N ASN A 92 -24.45 -12.42 -1.78
CA ASN A 92 -24.40 -11.24 -0.89
C ASN A 92 -24.47 -11.64 0.59
N GLY A 93 -23.73 -12.69 0.94
CA GLY A 93 -23.66 -13.25 2.29
C GLY A 93 -24.88 -14.01 2.79
N VAL A 94 -25.86 -14.30 1.93
CA VAL A 94 -27.03 -15.14 2.23
C VAL A 94 -27.00 -16.44 1.43
N SER A 95 -27.14 -17.58 2.12
CA SER A 95 -27.25 -18.90 1.46
C SER A 95 -28.54 -18.98 0.66
N ILE A 96 -28.44 -19.28 -0.64
CA ILE A 96 -29.57 -19.55 -1.53
C ILE A 96 -29.81 -21.06 -1.76
N GLY A 97 -29.00 -21.90 -1.11
CA GLY A 97 -29.14 -23.36 -1.13
C GLY A 97 -27.92 -24.09 -1.69
N ASN A 98 -28.05 -25.42 -1.81
CA ASN A 98 -27.02 -26.29 -2.35
C ASN A 98 -27.26 -26.53 -3.85
N MET A 99 -26.21 -26.42 -4.65
CA MET A 99 -26.26 -26.69 -6.09
C MET A 99 -25.19 -27.70 -6.48
N ARG A 100 -25.50 -28.58 -7.44
CA ARG A 100 -24.47 -29.38 -8.10
C ARG A 100 -23.62 -28.48 -8.98
N ALA A 101 -22.36 -28.84 -9.21
CA ALA A 101 -21.44 -28.03 -10.01
C ALA A 101 -21.99 -27.69 -11.40
N LYS A 102 -22.66 -28.64 -12.07
CA LYS A 102 -23.30 -28.43 -13.37
C LYS A 102 -24.44 -27.41 -13.32
N ASP A 103 -25.29 -27.51 -12.30
CA ASP A 103 -26.45 -26.64 -12.14
C ASP A 103 -26.00 -25.21 -11.81
N TYR A 104 -24.99 -25.09 -10.94
CA TYR A 104 -24.35 -23.80 -10.65
C TYR A 104 -23.74 -23.17 -11.90
N PHE A 105 -23.02 -23.95 -12.71
CA PHE A 105 -22.40 -23.43 -13.93
C PHE A 105 -23.43 -22.88 -14.94
N ALA A 106 -24.60 -23.51 -15.04
CA ALA A 106 -25.71 -22.98 -15.83
C ALA A 106 -26.37 -21.74 -15.20
N TYR A 107 -26.38 -21.66 -13.87
CA TYR A 107 -27.03 -20.60 -13.11
C TYR A 107 -26.18 -19.32 -12.97
N LYS A 108 -24.85 -19.42 -12.91
CA LYS A 108 -23.94 -18.32 -12.52
C LYS A 108 -24.10 -17.03 -13.32
N LYS A 109 -24.54 -17.08 -14.59
CA LYS A 109 -24.81 -15.87 -15.40
C LYS A 109 -25.94 -15.02 -14.82
N GLN A 110 -26.90 -15.64 -14.14
CA GLN A 110 -28.00 -14.92 -13.47
C GLN A 110 -27.52 -14.12 -12.26
N LEU A 111 -26.29 -14.38 -11.78
CA LEU A 111 -25.68 -13.69 -10.64
C LEU A 111 -24.88 -12.44 -11.06
N ILE A 112 -24.66 -12.21 -12.37
CA ILE A 112 -23.96 -11.01 -12.88
C ILE A 112 -24.57 -9.71 -12.35
N PRO A 113 -25.91 -9.51 -12.36
CA PRO A 113 -26.51 -8.30 -11.79
C PRO A 113 -26.14 -8.08 -10.31
N GLN A 114 -26.12 -9.15 -9.51
CA GLN A 114 -25.76 -9.09 -8.09
C GLN A 114 -24.28 -8.70 -7.91
N ILE A 115 -23.39 -9.24 -8.74
CA ILE A 115 -21.96 -8.89 -8.75
C ILE A 115 -21.76 -7.42 -9.10
N MET A 116 -22.43 -6.94 -10.15
CA MET A 116 -22.29 -5.56 -10.62
C MET A 116 -22.92 -4.55 -9.65
N GLU A 117 -24.02 -4.90 -8.98
CA GLU A 117 -24.61 -4.07 -7.92
C GLU A 117 -23.66 -3.95 -6.71
N ALA A 118 -23.04 -5.06 -6.29
CA ALA A 118 -22.04 -5.04 -5.22
C ALA A 118 -20.81 -4.20 -5.60
N TYR A 119 -20.27 -4.42 -6.81
CA TYR A 119 -19.15 -3.63 -7.33
C TYR A 119 -19.47 -2.14 -7.39
N LYS A 120 -20.67 -1.78 -7.87
CA LYS A 120 -21.12 -0.38 -7.97
C LYS A 120 -21.18 0.30 -6.60
N ARG A 121 -21.67 -0.39 -5.56
CA ARG A 121 -21.67 0.15 -4.19
C ARG A 121 -20.25 0.44 -3.69
N LEU A 122 -19.28 -0.40 -4.03
CA LEU A 122 -17.87 -0.16 -3.71
C LEU A 122 -17.29 0.99 -4.56
N ASP A 123 -17.60 1.05 -5.86
CA ASP A 123 -17.14 2.11 -6.78
C ASP A 123 -17.62 3.51 -6.37
N GLU A 124 -18.80 3.59 -5.77
CA GLU A 124 -19.36 4.83 -5.21
C GLU A 124 -18.74 5.21 -3.86
N ALA A 125 -18.25 4.24 -3.09
CA ALA A 125 -17.82 4.44 -1.70
C ALA A 125 -16.30 4.53 -1.49
N TYR A 126 -15.48 4.12 -2.45
CA TYR A 126 -14.02 3.99 -2.32
C TYR A 126 -13.28 4.72 -3.45
N ASP A 127 -12.02 5.07 -3.21
CA ASP A 127 -11.13 5.68 -4.21
C ASP A 127 -10.46 4.61 -5.07
N VAL A 128 -10.14 3.46 -4.46
CA VAL A 128 -9.44 2.35 -5.10
C VAL A 128 -10.13 1.02 -4.83
N ILE A 129 -10.28 0.19 -5.87
CA ILE A 129 -10.75 -1.19 -5.75
C ILE A 129 -9.68 -2.16 -6.23
N VAL A 130 -9.21 -3.02 -5.34
CA VAL A 130 -8.26 -4.09 -5.67
C VAL A 130 -9.04 -5.37 -5.93
N ILE A 131 -9.07 -5.81 -7.19
CA ILE A 131 -9.86 -6.95 -7.62
C ILE A 131 -8.98 -8.20 -7.63
N GLU A 132 -9.43 -9.28 -7.01
CA GLU A 132 -8.75 -10.57 -7.07
C GLU A 132 -9.48 -11.51 -8.05
N GLY A 133 -8.74 -12.06 -9.02
CA GLY A 133 -9.25 -13.13 -9.90
C GLY A 133 -9.34 -14.49 -9.22
N ALA A 134 -9.96 -15.47 -9.88
CA ALA A 134 -10.07 -16.84 -9.39
C ALA A 134 -9.45 -17.84 -10.37
N GLY A 135 -8.64 -18.78 -9.88
CA GLY A 135 -7.98 -19.76 -10.76
C GLY A 135 -7.07 -19.09 -11.80
N SER A 136 -7.12 -19.59 -13.04
CA SER A 136 -6.40 -19.06 -14.21
C SER A 136 -7.35 -18.38 -15.19
N PRO A 137 -6.97 -17.26 -15.83
CA PRO A 137 -7.78 -16.64 -16.88
C PRO A 137 -7.77 -17.45 -18.19
N ALA A 138 -6.83 -18.37 -18.38
CA ALA A 138 -6.72 -19.19 -19.59
C ALA A 138 -7.47 -20.54 -19.48
N GLU A 139 -8.59 -20.58 -18.74
CA GLU A 139 -9.48 -21.75 -18.73
C GLU A 139 -10.37 -21.77 -19.97
N ILE A 140 -9.80 -22.19 -21.10
CA ILE A 140 -10.40 -22.17 -22.44
C ILE A 140 -11.81 -22.79 -22.45
N ASN A 141 -12.04 -23.80 -21.61
CA ASN A 141 -13.33 -24.50 -21.50
C ASN A 141 -14.43 -23.71 -20.79
N LEU A 142 -14.10 -22.65 -20.04
CA LEU A 142 -15.03 -21.90 -19.18
C LEU A 142 -15.19 -20.42 -19.60
N LYS A 143 -14.53 -20.03 -20.70
CA LYS A 143 -14.38 -18.65 -21.17
C LYS A 143 -15.69 -17.92 -21.48
N SER A 144 -16.66 -18.58 -22.13
CA SER A 144 -17.92 -17.95 -22.56
C SER A 144 -18.78 -17.42 -21.41
N ASP A 145 -18.48 -17.86 -20.19
CA ASP A 145 -19.27 -17.64 -19.00
C ASP A 145 -18.40 -17.14 -17.84
N ASP A 146 -17.26 -16.51 -18.15
CA ASP A 146 -16.32 -16.02 -17.15
C ASP A 146 -16.89 -14.79 -16.41
N ILE A 147 -17.03 -14.93 -15.10
CA ILE A 147 -17.46 -13.86 -14.18
C ILE A 147 -16.40 -13.57 -13.12
N VAL A 148 -15.21 -14.18 -13.23
CA VAL A 148 -14.18 -14.19 -12.17
C VAL A 148 -12.81 -13.72 -12.65
N ASN A 149 -12.54 -13.71 -13.95
CA ASN A 149 -11.28 -13.25 -14.53
C ASN A 149 -11.49 -12.19 -15.62
N MET A 150 -11.20 -12.50 -16.89
CA MET A 150 -11.24 -11.56 -18.00
C MET A 150 -12.66 -11.06 -18.29
N GLY A 151 -13.67 -11.91 -18.12
CA GLY A 151 -15.06 -11.48 -18.24
C GLY A 151 -15.41 -10.41 -17.20
N LEU A 152 -14.94 -10.55 -15.96
CA LEU A 152 -15.10 -9.50 -14.94
C LEU A 152 -14.29 -8.25 -15.27
N ALA A 153 -13.02 -8.40 -15.63
CA ALA A 153 -12.15 -7.29 -16.01
C ALA A 153 -12.77 -6.46 -17.15
N ALA A 154 -13.43 -7.10 -18.11
CA ALA A 154 -14.16 -6.43 -19.17
C ALA A 154 -15.42 -5.71 -18.66
N MET A 155 -16.19 -6.33 -17.76
CA MET A 155 -17.42 -5.73 -17.20
C MET A 155 -17.16 -4.45 -16.40
N VAL A 156 -16.03 -4.36 -15.70
CA VAL A 156 -15.67 -3.19 -14.86
C VAL A 156 -14.54 -2.33 -15.44
N ASP A 157 -14.09 -2.64 -16.66
CA ASP A 157 -12.97 -2.01 -17.36
C ASP A 157 -11.67 -1.93 -16.54
N ALA A 158 -11.34 -2.99 -15.80
CA ALA A 158 -10.16 -3.03 -14.96
C ALA A 158 -8.88 -3.42 -15.73
N PRO A 159 -7.75 -2.71 -15.53
CA PRO A 159 -6.43 -3.18 -15.94
C PRO A 159 -6.00 -4.39 -15.10
N VAL A 160 -5.27 -5.32 -15.71
CA VAL A 160 -4.88 -6.61 -15.11
C VAL A 160 -3.38 -6.69 -14.89
N LEU A 161 -2.97 -7.14 -13.71
CA LEU A 161 -1.65 -7.68 -13.41
C LEU A 161 -1.73 -9.22 -13.38
N LEU A 162 -0.88 -9.89 -14.15
CA LEU A 162 -0.86 -11.36 -14.24
C LEU A 162 0.33 -11.94 -13.47
N ALA A 163 0.06 -12.70 -12.41
CA ALA A 163 1.07 -13.32 -11.57
C ALA A 163 1.38 -14.79 -11.93
N GLY A 164 2.67 -15.13 -12.05
CA GLY A 164 3.17 -16.49 -12.22
C GLY A 164 3.94 -16.99 -11.00
N ASP A 165 3.90 -18.29 -10.73
CA ASP A 165 4.60 -18.92 -9.59
C ASP A 165 5.91 -19.55 -10.05
N ILE A 166 7.05 -18.98 -9.63
CA ILE A 166 8.37 -19.53 -9.99
C ILE A 166 8.82 -20.69 -9.10
N ASP A 167 8.31 -20.78 -7.87
CA ASP A 167 8.67 -21.85 -6.91
C ASP A 167 8.16 -23.22 -7.42
N ARG A 168 7.06 -23.23 -8.17
CA ARG A 168 6.55 -24.41 -8.89
C ARG A 168 7.27 -24.72 -10.21
N GLY A 169 8.18 -23.85 -10.66
CA GLY A 169 8.94 -24.00 -11.90
C GLY A 169 8.19 -23.58 -13.18
N GLY A 170 8.94 -23.26 -14.23
CA GLY A 170 8.38 -22.96 -15.56
C GLY A 170 7.64 -21.62 -15.69
N VAL A 171 7.91 -20.64 -14.80
CA VAL A 171 7.16 -19.37 -14.74
C VAL A 171 7.04 -18.62 -16.07
N PHE A 172 8.10 -18.62 -16.88
CA PHE A 172 8.08 -17.98 -18.19
C PHE A 172 7.05 -18.63 -19.13
N ALA A 173 6.99 -19.96 -19.16
CA ALA A 173 6.00 -20.69 -19.94
C ALA A 173 4.58 -20.52 -19.38
N GLN A 174 4.44 -20.44 -18.05
CA GLN A 174 3.14 -20.15 -17.43
C GLN A 174 2.60 -18.78 -17.88
N LEU A 175 3.42 -17.74 -17.78
CA LEU A 175 3.02 -16.36 -18.13
C LEU A 175 2.81 -16.23 -19.63
N TYR A 176 3.79 -16.61 -20.44
CA TYR A 176 3.70 -16.54 -21.90
C TYR A 176 2.53 -17.38 -22.43
N GLY A 177 2.39 -18.63 -21.99
CA GLY A 177 1.31 -19.51 -22.42
C GLY A 177 -0.07 -18.96 -22.05
N THR A 178 -0.21 -18.36 -20.86
CA THR A 178 -1.45 -17.70 -20.47
C THR A 178 -1.76 -16.51 -21.37
N VAL A 179 -0.79 -15.62 -21.60
CA VAL A 179 -0.94 -14.44 -22.47
C VAL A 179 -1.30 -14.85 -23.90
N GLU A 180 -0.67 -15.91 -24.41
CA GLU A 180 -0.81 -16.33 -25.81
C GLU A 180 -2.16 -17.02 -26.08
N LEU A 181 -2.77 -17.65 -25.08
CA LEU A 181 -4.09 -18.29 -25.17
C LEU A 181 -5.28 -17.32 -25.11
N LEU A 182 -5.04 -16.06 -24.73
CA LEU A 182 -6.07 -15.03 -24.60
C LEU A 182 -6.34 -14.32 -25.92
N GLU A 183 -7.58 -13.86 -26.13
CA GLU A 183 -7.93 -13.03 -27.29
C GLU A 183 -7.18 -11.70 -27.25
N PRO A 184 -7.01 -11.02 -28.40
CA PRO A 184 -6.36 -9.71 -28.44
C PRO A 184 -6.94 -8.69 -27.45
N GLU A 185 -8.26 -8.64 -27.29
CA GLU A 185 -8.93 -7.71 -26.37
C GLU A 185 -8.61 -8.04 -24.90
N GLU A 186 -8.60 -9.32 -24.52
CA GLU A 186 -8.25 -9.79 -23.18
C GLU A 186 -6.76 -9.53 -22.88
N ARG A 187 -5.90 -9.84 -23.86
CA ARG A 187 -4.45 -9.58 -23.80
C ARG A 187 -4.16 -8.11 -23.55
N ASN A 188 -4.87 -7.21 -24.24
CA ASN A 188 -4.71 -5.77 -24.09
C ASN A 188 -5.05 -5.24 -22.69
N ARG A 189 -5.83 -5.99 -21.89
CA ARG A 189 -6.13 -5.64 -20.50
C ARG A 189 -4.97 -5.96 -19.56
N ILE A 190 -4.10 -6.89 -19.91
CA ILE A 190 -2.91 -7.19 -19.11
C ILE A 190 -1.91 -6.04 -19.29
N LYS A 191 -1.69 -5.29 -18.22
CA LYS A 191 -0.78 -4.13 -18.20
C LYS A 191 0.55 -4.42 -17.51
N GLY A 192 0.67 -5.54 -16.82
CA GLY A 192 1.91 -5.95 -16.18
C GLY A 192 1.97 -7.44 -15.83
N LEU A 193 3.16 -8.00 -15.86
CA LEU A 193 3.47 -9.37 -15.44
C LEU A 193 4.18 -9.36 -14.09
N ILE A 194 3.81 -10.28 -13.19
CA ILE A 194 4.45 -10.44 -11.88
C ILE A 194 5.07 -11.83 -11.82
N ILE A 195 6.36 -11.91 -11.52
CA ILE A 195 6.99 -13.16 -11.13
C ILE A 195 6.94 -13.25 -9.62
N ASN A 196 6.21 -14.22 -9.07
CA ASN A 196 6.02 -14.36 -7.64
C ASN A 196 6.79 -15.55 -7.07
N LYS A 197 7.09 -15.48 -5.77
CA LYS A 197 7.77 -16.51 -4.96
C LYS A 197 9.21 -16.78 -5.37
N PHE A 198 9.93 -15.76 -5.82
CA PHE A 198 11.32 -15.91 -6.23
C PHE A 198 12.28 -16.16 -5.05
N ARG A 199 13.27 -17.02 -5.26
CA ARG A 199 14.34 -17.30 -4.29
C ARG A 199 15.69 -17.11 -4.97
N GLY A 200 16.53 -16.25 -4.41
CA GLY A 200 17.89 -16.01 -4.90
C GLY A 200 18.11 -14.57 -5.38
N ASP A 201 19.17 -14.39 -6.17
CA ASP A 201 19.58 -13.08 -6.69
C ASP A 201 18.79 -12.71 -7.96
N LYS A 202 18.07 -11.58 -7.92
CA LYS A 202 17.21 -11.10 -9.01
C LYS A 202 18.00 -10.83 -10.29
N SER A 203 19.28 -10.49 -10.20
CA SER A 203 20.13 -10.19 -11.36
C SER A 203 20.27 -11.39 -12.32
N ILE A 204 20.11 -12.61 -11.81
CA ILE A 204 20.17 -13.85 -12.61
C ILE A 204 18.95 -13.98 -13.54
N LEU A 205 17.80 -13.43 -13.13
CA LEU A 205 16.54 -13.51 -13.88
C LEU A 205 16.46 -12.50 -15.03
N GLU A 206 17.21 -11.40 -14.94
CA GLU A 206 17.13 -10.23 -15.82
C GLU A 206 17.09 -10.55 -17.32
N PRO A 207 17.93 -11.46 -17.88
CA PRO A 207 17.85 -11.80 -19.29
C PRO A 207 16.54 -12.49 -19.68
N GLY A 208 15.98 -13.31 -18.78
CA GLY A 208 14.71 -13.99 -18.99
C GLY A 208 13.51 -13.05 -18.88
N LEU A 209 13.59 -12.03 -18.01
CA LEU A 209 12.56 -10.99 -17.91
C LEU A 209 12.42 -10.25 -19.24
N ARG A 210 13.53 -9.78 -19.81
CA ARG A 210 13.54 -9.07 -21.10
C ARG A 210 12.97 -9.92 -22.23
N GLN A 211 13.34 -11.21 -22.29
CA GLN A 211 12.77 -12.12 -23.26
C GLN A 211 11.25 -12.30 -23.10
N LEU A 212 10.76 -12.35 -21.86
CA LEU A 212 9.33 -12.46 -21.58
C LEU A 212 8.58 -11.20 -22.02
N GLU A 213 9.12 -10.01 -21.75
CA GLU A 213 8.57 -8.74 -22.20
C GLU A 213 8.57 -8.64 -23.73
N ASP A 214 9.64 -9.09 -24.39
CA ASP A 214 9.74 -9.13 -25.84
C ASP A 214 8.71 -10.08 -26.48
N LEU A 215 8.43 -11.22 -25.85
CA LEU A 215 7.45 -12.19 -26.32
C LEU A 215 6.02 -11.72 -26.08
N CYS A 216 5.73 -11.22 -24.87
CA CYS A 216 4.37 -10.86 -24.46
C CYS A 216 3.98 -9.44 -24.92
N LYS A 217 4.96 -8.57 -25.18
CA LYS A 217 4.78 -7.12 -25.37
C LYS A 217 4.09 -6.44 -24.18
N ILE A 218 4.32 -6.96 -22.98
CA ILE A 218 3.77 -6.50 -21.70
C ILE A 218 4.94 -6.38 -20.72
N PRO A 219 5.08 -5.27 -19.97
CA PRO A 219 6.18 -5.08 -19.04
C PRO A 219 6.09 -6.05 -17.84
N VAL A 220 7.23 -6.39 -17.26
CA VAL A 220 7.30 -7.06 -15.96
C VAL A 220 7.14 -6.00 -14.87
N ALA A 221 5.97 -5.96 -14.24
CA ALA A 221 5.66 -5.04 -13.16
C ALA A 221 6.44 -5.35 -11.87
N GLY A 222 7.04 -6.54 -11.74
CA GLY A 222 7.94 -6.83 -10.64
C GLY A 222 8.28 -8.30 -10.46
N VAL A 223 9.27 -8.53 -9.59
CA VAL A 223 9.70 -9.87 -9.16
C VAL A 223 9.58 -9.91 -7.64
N VAL A 224 8.52 -10.55 -7.15
CA VAL A 224 8.20 -10.66 -5.73
C VAL A 224 8.95 -11.87 -5.14
N PRO A 225 9.74 -11.67 -4.08
CA PRO A 225 10.46 -12.75 -3.45
C PRO A 225 9.50 -13.72 -2.75
N TYR A 226 10.01 -14.88 -2.35
CA TYR A 226 9.29 -15.75 -1.42
C TYR A 226 9.13 -15.04 -0.07
N MET A 227 7.92 -14.57 0.21
CA MET A 227 7.60 -13.80 1.41
C MET A 227 7.49 -14.71 2.63
N ASN A 228 8.09 -14.30 3.73
CA ASN A 228 7.93 -14.95 5.04
C ASN A 228 7.07 -14.04 5.92
N VAL A 229 5.79 -13.93 5.57
CA VAL A 229 4.76 -13.18 6.29
C VAL A 229 3.76 -14.16 6.90
N ASP A 230 3.32 -13.91 8.13
CA ASP A 230 2.31 -14.75 8.80
C ASP A 230 0.92 -14.14 8.62
N ILE A 231 0.30 -14.48 7.49
CA ILE A 231 -1.05 -14.05 7.12
C ILE A 231 -1.96 -15.27 7.12
N GLU A 232 -3.19 -15.07 7.58
CA GLU A 232 -4.18 -16.13 7.71
C GLU A 232 -4.49 -16.80 6.36
N ASP A 233 -4.55 -18.12 6.37
CA ASP A 233 -4.71 -18.92 5.15
C ASP A 233 -6.17 -19.01 4.69
N GLU A 234 -6.36 -18.95 3.38
CA GLU A 234 -7.67 -19.01 2.72
C GLU A 234 -8.25 -20.43 2.68
N ASP A 235 -7.40 -21.46 2.53
CA ASP A 235 -7.84 -22.83 2.17
C ASP A 235 -7.19 -23.94 3.01
N SER A 236 -7.94 -25.03 3.19
CA SER A 236 -7.59 -26.28 3.88
C SER A 236 -6.52 -27.13 3.18
N LEU A 237 -6.02 -26.66 2.03
CA LEU A 237 -4.86 -27.22 1.33
C LEU A 237 -3.56 -26.50 1.70
N SER A 238 -3.57 -25.65 2.72
CA SER A 238 -2.39 -24.96 3.22
C SER A 238 -1.28 -25.92 3.66
N SER A 239 -0.03 -25.50 3.47
CA SER A 239 1.15 -26.24 3.94
C SER A 239 1.20 -26.35 5.47
N LYS A 240 0.50 -25.46 6.20
CA LYS A 240 0.32 -25.50 7.65
C LYS A 240 -0.31 -26.82 8.12
N LEU A 241 -1.26 -27.38 7.36
CA LEU A 241 -1.93 -28.65 7.66
C LEU A 241 -1.05 -29.90 7.41
N GLY A 242 0.15 -29.73 6.87
CA GLY A 242 1.13 -30.81 6.62
C GLY A 242 2.39 -30.77 7.50
N ASN A 243 2.72 -29.63 8.12
CA ASN A 243 3.97 -29.45 8.86
C ASN A 243 3.79 -29.71 10.35
N THR A 244 4.22 -30.89 10.81
CA THR A 244 4.33 -31.25 12.23
C THR A 244 5.69 -30.82 12.79
N ARG A 245 5.88 -29.53 13.10
CA ARG A 245 7.04 -29.08 13.89
C ARG A 245 6.71 -29.15 15.38
N GLN A 246 7.30 -30.12 16.10
CA GLN A 246 7.34 -30.10 17.56
C GLN A 246 8.43 -29.13 18.00
N LYS A 247 8.05 -27.89 18.30
CA LYS A 247 8.96 -26.84 18.79
C LYS A 247 8.76 -26.56 20.28
N GLY A 248 7.51 -26.54 20.71
CA GLY A 248 7.10 -26.12 22.04
C GLY A 248 7.01 -27.24 23.08
N CYS A 249 7.07 -26.86 24.35
CA CYS A 249 6.91 -27.76 25.48
C CYS A 249 5.46 -28.23 25.72
N ILE A 250 4.48 -27.58 25.11
CA ILE A 250 3.04 -27.94 25.14
C ILE A 250 2.66 -28.58 23.81
N ASP A 251 1.93 -29.70 23.84
CA ASP A 251 1.45 -30.43 22.66
C ASP A 251 -0.08 -30.35 22.53
N ILE A 252 -0.58 -29.67 21.50
CA ILE A 252 -2.01 -29.57 21.20
C ILE A 252 -2.30 -30.36 19.91
N ALA A 253 -3.18 -31.36 20.02
CA ALA A 253 -3.62 -32.16 18.88
C ALA A 253 -4.97 -31.64 18.34
N VAL A 254 -4.97 -31.14 17.12
CA VAL A 254 -6.17 -30.69 16.40
C VAL A 254 -6.62 -31.79 15.46
N ILE A 255 -7.88 -32.21 15.51
CA ILE A 255 -8.37 -33.26 14.62
C ILE A 255 -8.57 -32.68 13.22
N ARG A 256 -7.87 -33.25 12.23
CA ARG A 256 -7.97 -32.85 10.82
C ARG A 256 -9.15 -33.59 10.18
N PHE A 257 -10.34 -33.03 10.34
CA PHE A 257 -11.52 -33.55 9.67
C PHE A 257 -11.40 -33.45 8.15
N PRO A 258 -11.97 -34.40 7.39
CA PRO A 258 -12.06 -34.31 5.93
C PRO A 258 -12.68 -33.01 5.42
N LYS A 259 -13.68 -32.46 6.13
CA LYS A 259 -14.34 -31.18 5.81
C LYS A 259 -14.12 -30.13 6.89
N ILE A 260 -12.91 -30.10 7.47
CA ILE A 260 -12.48 -29.07 8.44
C ILE A 260 -12.77 -27.66 7.90
N SER A 261 -13.31 -26.81 8.75
CA SER A 261 -13.57 -25.40 8.45
C SER A 261 -13.09 -24.52 9.59
N ASN A 262 -12.73 -23.28 9.27
CA ASN A 262 -12.30 -22.28 10.24
C ASN A 262 -11.09 -22.75 11.07
N PHE A 263 -10.15 -23.48 10.44
CA PHE A 263 -8.94 -23.95 11.12
C PHE A 263 -8.05 -22.80 11.62
N THR A 264 -8.26 -21.58 11.11
CA THR A 264 -7.60 -20.35 11.57
C THR A 264 -7.88 -20.02 13.04
N ASP A 265 -8.91 -20.63 13.67
CA ASP A 265 -9.11 -20.56 15.12
C ASP A 265 -7.86 -21.00 15.93
N MET A 266 -6.96 -21.78 15.30
CA MET A 266 -5.74 -22.28 15.92
C MET A 266 -4.52 -21.35 15.73
N ASP A 267 -4.61 -20.33 14.87
CA ASP A 267 -3.47 -19.49 14.48
C ASP A 267 -2.82 -18.81 15.69
N VAL A 268 -3.61 -18.45 16.71
CA VAL A 268 -3.13 -17.88 17.97
C VAL A 268 -2.17 -18.78 18.73
N PHE A 269 -2.33 -20.11 18.63
CA PHE A 269 -1.44 -21.07 19.28
C PHE A 269 -0.21 -21.38 18.42
N GLU A 270 -0.34 -21.36 17.09
CA GLU A 270 0.78 -21.61 16.18
C GLU A 270 1.88 -20.55 16.29
N ARG A 271 1.54 -19.36 16.80
CA ARG A 271 2.46 -18.23 17.03
C ARG A 271 3.22 -18.30 18.35
N MET A 272 2.83 -19.19 19.25
CA MET A 272 3.48 -19.36 20.55
C MET A 272 4.63 -20.35 20.45
N ASP A 273 5.86 -19.92 20.72
CA ASP A 273 7.04 -20.80 20.65
C ASP A 273 6.95 -21.98 21.64
N GLU A 274 6.23 -21.82 22.75
CA GLU A 274 6.03 -22.84 23.77
C GLU A 274 4.97 -23.88 23.38
N VAL A 275 4.19 -23.66 22.32
CA VAL A 275 3.09 -24.52 21.89
C VAL A 275 3.42 -25.21 20.56
N SER A 276 3.18 -26.52 20.51
CA SER A 276 3.22 -27.32 19.29
C SER A 276 1.80 -27.69 18.88
N ILE A 277 1.36 -27.23 17.71
CA ILE A 277 0.09 -27.64 17.09
C ILE A 277 0.35 -28.81 16.14
N ARG A 278 -0.46 -29.87 16.25
CA ARG A 278 -0.41 -31.02 15.34
C ARG A 278 -1.78 -31.36 14.81
N TYR A 279 -1.91 -31.38 13.49
CA TYR A 279 -3.10 -31.85 12.81
C TYR A 279 -3.08 -33.38 12.69
N VAL A 280 -4.08 -34.03 13.28
CA VAL A 280 -4.17 -35.48 13.45
C VAL A 280 -5.27 -36.04 12.57
N SER A 281 -4.90 -36.97 11.69
CA SER A 281 -5.82 -37.67 10.77
C SER A 281 -5.95 -39.17 11.07
N LYS A 282 -5.04 -39.73 11.88
CA LYS A 282 -5.01 -41.15 12.24
C LYS A 282 -4.82 -41.35 13.76
N PRO A 283 -5.36 -42.43 14.36
CA PRO A 283 -5.19 -42.68 15.81
C PRO A 283 -3.72 -42.78 16.26
N SER A 284 -2.84 -43.30 15.41
CA SER A 284 -1.40 -43.42 15.69
C SER A 284 -0.70 -42.06 15.84
N GLU A 285 -1.25 -41.02 15.21
CA GLU A 285 -0.72 -39.65 15.28
C GLU A 285 -1.18 -38.95 16.56
N LEU A 286 -2.28 -39.36 17.19
CA LEU A 286 -2.86 -38.68 18.35
C LEU A 286 -1.89 -38.67 19.54
N LYS A 287 -1.24 -39.81 19.83
CA LYS A 287 -0.32 -40.00 20.97
C LYS A 287 -0.98 -39.61 22.30
N THR A 288 -0.29 -38.84 23.14
CA THR A 288 -0.76 -38.32 24.43
C THR A 288 -0.54 -36.82 24.48
N PRO A 289 -1.39 -36.03 23.81
CA PRO A 289 -1.24 -34.59 23.78
C PRO A 289 -1.66 -33.99 25.12
N ASP A 290 -1.23 -32.75 25.37
CA ASP A 290 -1.63 -31.97 26.53
C ASP A 290 -3.06 -31.43 26.40
N MET A 291 -3.57 -31.29 25.17
CA MET A 291 -4.96 -30.93 24.84
C MET A 291 -5.38 -31.49 23.48
N VAL A 292 -6.66 -31.84 23.33
CA VAL A 292 -7.28 -32.21 22.04
C VAL A 292 -8.30 -31.15 21.63
N ILE A 293 -8.26 -30.73 20.38
CA ILE A 293 -9.24 -29.81 19.79
C ILE A 293 -10.01 -30.52 18.67
N LEU A 294 -11.34 -30.45 18.75
CA LEU A 294 -12.28 -30.80 17.69
C LEU A 294 -12.71 -29.48 17.02
N PRO A 295 -12.12 -29.10 15.88
CA PRO A 295 -12.42 -27.82 15.23
C PRO A 295 -13.82 -27.80 14.59
N GLY A 296 -14.18 -26.69 13.97
CA GLY A 296 -15.36 -26.61 13.12
C GLY A 296 -15.28 -27.56 11.92
N THR A 297 -16.44 -28.04 11.50
CA THR A 297 -16.62 -28.79 10.25
C THR A 297 -17.92 -28.37 9.58
N LYS A 298 -17.97 -28.49 8.25
CA LYS A 298 -19.20 -28.30 7.46
C LYS A 298 -20.06 -29.54 7.31
N ASN A 299 -19.56 -30.70 7.72
CA ASN A 299 -20.31 -31.95 7.66
C ASN A 299 -20.12 -32.73 8.96
N THR A 300 -20.76 -32.21 10.01
CA THR A 300 -20.59 -32.67 11.39
C THR A 300 -20.84 -34.17 11.56
N ILE A 301 -21.88 -34.69 10.93
CA ILE A 301 -22.25 -36.11 11.03
C ILE A 301 -21.27 -36.99 10.26
N ASP A 302 -20.97 -36.68 8.99
CA ASP A 302 -20.11 -37.56 8.19
C ASP A 302 -18.67 -37.55 8.72
N ASP A 303 -18.18 -36.42 9.24
CA ASP A 303 -16.86 -36.34 9.88
C ASP A 303 -16.82 -37.08 11.23
N LEU A 304 -17.90 -37.07 12.02
CA LEU A 304 -18.03 -37.93 13.21
C LEU A 304 -18.00 -39.42 12.83
N LEU A 305 -18.74 -39.82 11.80
CA LEU A 305 -18.77 -41.21 11.33
C LEU A 305 -17.40 -41.65 10.80
N TRP A 306 -16.71 -40.78 10.06
CA TRP A 306 -15.33 -41.02 9.63
C TRP A 306 -14.41 -41.21 10.84
N MET A 307 -14.47 -40.31 11.83
CA MET A 307 -13.65 -40.36 13.05
C MET A 307 -13.89 -41.66 13.84
N ARG A 308 -15.15 -42.11 13.88
CA ARG A 308 -15.56 -43.39 14.48
C ARG A 308 -14.99 -44.58 13.70
N GLN A 309 -15.12 -44.56 12.37
CA GLN A 309 -14.68 -45.63 11.47
C GLN A 309 -13.16 -45.87 11.56
N ILE A 310 -12.36 -44.81 11.63
CA ILE A 310 -10.91 -44.92 11.74
C ILE A 310 -10.43 -45.20 13.18
N GLY A 311 -11.34 -45.23 14.16
CA GLY A 311 -11.04 -45.51 15.57
C GLY A 311 -10.50 -44.31 16.38
N LEU A 312 -10.56 -43.10 15.83
CA LEU A 312 -10.04 -41.89 16.46
C LEU A 312 -10.97 -41.41 17.59
N GLU A 313 -12.29 -41.55 17.43
CA GLU A 313 -13.29 -41.23 18.47
C GLU A 313 -12.97 -41.98 19.78
N ALA A 314 -12.75 -43.30 19.67
CA ALA A 314 -12.43 -44.15 20.82
C ALA A 314 -11.11 -43.75 21.51
N ALA A 315 -10.12 -43.27 20.75
CA ALA A 315 -8.87 -42.78 21.30
C ALA A 315 -9.05 -41.47 22.08
N ILE A 316 -9.87 -40.54 21.55
CA ILE A 316 -10.19 -39.27 22.20
C ILE A 316 -11.00 -39.50 23.48
N LEU A 317 -11.99 -40.40 23.46
CA LEU A 317 -12.77 -40.76 24.65
C LEU A 317 -11.87 -41.32 25.78
N LYS A 318 -10.84 -42.10 25.44
CA LYS A 318 -9.84 -42.58 26.42
C LYS A 318 -9.00 -41.44 27.01
N LEU A 319 -8.62 -40.45 26.21
CA LEU A 319 -7.88 -39.27 26.69
C LEU A 319 -8.76 -38.39 27.59
N ALA A 320 -10.02 -38.16 27.19
CA ALA A 320 -11.01 -37.46 28.00
C ALA A 320 -11.21 -38.12 29.37
N ALA A 321 -11.32 -39.45 29.42
CA ALA A 321 -11.42 -40.20 30.67
C ALA A 321 -10.16 -40.06 31.55
N ARG A 322 -8.98 -39.91 30.95
CA ARG A 322 -7.70 -39.61 31.62
C ARG A 322 -7.53 -38.13 31.99
N GLN A 323 -8.60 -37.34 31.94
CA GLN A 323 -8.61 -35.91 32.26
C GLN A 323 -7.75 -35.03 31.32
N VAL A 324 -7.40 -35.51 30.12
CA VAL A 324 -6.82 -34.66 29.08
C VAL A 324 -7.91 -33.70 28.58
N PRO A 325 -7.67 -32.39 28.49
CA PRO A 325 -8.65 -31.42 28.01
C PRO A 325 -9.10 -31.73 26.59
N VAL A 326 -10.41 -31.70 26.35
CA VAL A 326 -11.00 -31.82 25.01
C VAL A 326 -11.86 -30.59 24.77
N TRP A 327 -11.57 -29.88 23.68
CA TRP A 327 -12.24 -28.64 23.32
C TRP A 327 -12.93 -28.77 21.96
N GLY A 328 -14.25 -28.60 21.92
CA GLY A 328 -15.04 -28.61 20.69
C GLY A 328 -15.44 -27.21 20.24
N ILE A 329 -15.30 -26.92 18.95
CA ILE A 329 -15.73 -25.64 18.35
C ILE A 329 -16.77 -25.94 17.28
N CYS A 330 -17.94 -25.29 17.38
CA CYS A 330 -19.03 -25.42 16.41
C CYS A 330 -19.40 -26.90 16.15
N GLY A 331 -19.17 -27.43 14.94
CA GLY A 331 -19.36 -28.86 14.63
C GLY A 331 -18.65 -29.81 15.59
N GLY A 332 -17.44 -29.45 16.04
CA GLY A 332 -16.69 -30.15 17.07
C GLY A 332 -17.40 -30.18 18.43
N PHE A 333 -18.08 -29.10 18.81
CA PHE A 333 -18.93 -29.06 20.02
C PHE A 333 -20.18 -29.92 19.84
N GLN A 334 -20.86 -29.81 18.70
CA GLN A 334 -22.07 -30.58 18.41
C GLN A 334 -21.81 -32.08 18.50
N MET A 335 -20.72 -32.58 17.91
CA MET A 335 -20.39 -34.01 17.95
C MET A 335 -20.03 -34.53 19.36
N MET A 336 -19.62 -33.66 20.28
CA MET A 336 -19.39 -34.03 21.69
C MET A 336 -20.70 -34.34 22.44
N GLY A 337 -21.86 -33.96 21.90
CA GLY A 337 -23.17 -34.25 22.49
C GLY A 337 -23.57 -35.73 22.49
N GLU A 338 -24.72 -36.03 23.07
CA GLU A 338 -25.32 -37.37 23.07
C GLU A 338 -25.91 -37.72 21.70
N TRP A 339 -26.55 -36.76 21.06
CA TRP A 339 -27.31 -36.97 19.84
C TRP A 339 -27.16 -35.82 18.85
N LEU A 340 -27.05 -36.19 17.57
CA LEU A 340 -27.14 -35.33 16.41
C LEU A 340 -28.39 -35.75 15.62
N VAL A 341 -29.29 -34.81 15.36
CA VAL A 341 -30.56 -35.05 14.67
C VAL A 341 -30.59 -34.21 13.40
N ASP A 342 -30.52 -34.85 12.23
CA ASP A 342 -30.59 -34.20 10.91
C ASP A 342 -31.76 -34.81 10.11
N GLU A 343 -32.99 -34.47 10.48
CA GLU A 343 -34.21 -34.99 9.83
C GLU A 343 -34.39 -34.46 8.41
N LEU A 344 -33.62 -33.47 7.98
CA LEU A 344 -33.73 -32.84 6.67
C LEU A 344 -32.48 -33.07 5.79
N ALA A 345 -31.46 -33.76 6.31
CA ALA A 345 -30.16 -33.95 5.66
C ALA A 345 -29.54 -32.62 5.21
N ILE A 346 -29.55 -31.62 6.10
CA ILE A 346 -29.08 -30.25 5.84
C ILE A 346 -27.55 -30.21 5.73
N GLU A 347 -26.84 -30.86 6.65
CA GLU A 347 -25.37 -30.82 6.70
C GLU A 347 -24.72 -32.14 6.28
N SER A 348 -25.48 -33.23 6.20
CA SER A 348 -24.90 -34.56 5.98
C SER A 348 -25.60 -35.37 4.90
N SER A 349 -24.90 -36.40 4.44
CA SER A 349 -25.48 -37.42 3.54
C SER A 349 -26.50 -38.33 4.25
N HIS A 350 -26.60 -38.24 5.58
CA HIS A 350 -27.42 -39.09 6.42
C HIS A 350 -28.67 -38.35 6.91
N LYS A 351 -29.84 -38.96 6.73
CA LYS A 351 -31.11 -38.46 7.28
C LYS A 351 -31.44 -39.18 8.58
N GLY A 352 -31.68 -38.43 9.66
CA GLY A 352 -32.21 -38.95 10.92
C GLY A 352 -31.30 -38.71 12.13
N LYS A 353 -31.42 -39.58 13.13
CA LYS A 353 -30.80 -39.42 14.45
C LYS A 353 -29.58 -40.33 14.63
N ILE A 354 -28.43 -39.73 14.94
CA ILE A 354 -27.15 -40.42 15.15
C ILE A 354 -26.61 -40.12 16.55
N ARG A 355 -26.00 -41.13 17.17
CA ARG A 355 -25.35 -40.97 18.48
C ARG A 355 -24.03 -40.20 18.32
N GLY A 356 -23.91 -39.10 19.06
CA GLY A 356 -22.67 -38.35 19.22
C GLY A 356 -21.66 -39.08 20.10
N MET A 357 -20.61 -38.39 20.54
CA MET A 357 -19.57 -38.96 21.41
C MET A 357 -20.06 -39.20 22.84
N GLY A 358 -21.15 -38.55 23.26
CA GLY A 358 -21.73 -38.66 24.59
C GLY A 358 -20.86 -38.05 25.70
N LEU A 359 -20.06 -37.04 25.38
CA LEU A 359 -19.23 -36.30 26.34
C LEU A 359 -20.04 -35.23 27.08
N PHE A 360 -21.02 -34.63 26.41
CA PHE A 360 -21.96 -33.66 26.97
C PHE A 360 -23.40 -34.17 26.93
N PRO A 361 -24.23 -33.86 27.96
CA PRO A 361 -25.64 -34.25 28.02
C PRO A 361 -26.50 -33.33 27.15
N VAL A 362 -26.14 -33.20 25.88
CA VAL A 362 -26.76 -32.27 24.94
C VAL A 362 -27.17 -32.97 23.65
N GLU A 363 -28.26 -32.49 23.05
CA GLU A 363 -28.77 -32.95 21.77
C GLU A 363 -28.78 -31.76 20.81
N THR A 364 -28.17 -31.93 19.63
CA THR A 364 -28.19 -30.94 18.55
C THR A 364 -29.20 -31.37 17.50
N GLU A 365 -30.13 -30.49 17.18
CA GLU A 365 -31.07 -30.65 16.07
C GLU A 365 -30.68 -29.68 14.95
N PHE A 366 -30.38 -30.19 13.76
CA PHE A 366 -30.05 -29.38 12.59
C PHE A 366 -31.34 -28.77 12.01
N GLU A 367 -31.33 -27.44 11.85
CA GLU A 367 -32.45 -26.64 11.35
C GLU A 367 -32.05 -25.98 10.02
N GLU A 368 -33.04 -25.58 9.20
CA GLU A 368 -32.78 -24.87 7.94
C GLU A 368 -32.20 -23.46 8.15
N GLU A 369 -32.58 -22.81 9.26
CA GLU A 369 -32.12 -21.47 9.60
C GLU A 369 -30.72 -21.51 10.23
N LYS A 370 -29.82 -20.73 9.63
CA LYS A 370 -28.43 -20.58 10.07
C LYS A 370 -28.30 -19.43 11.06
N VAL A 371 -27.68 -19.70 12.21
CA VAL A 371 -27.24 -18.64 13.12
C VAL A 371 -25.96 -18.01 12.58
N ARG A 372 -25.98 -16.68 12.39
CA ARG A 372 -24.87 -15.88 11.88
C ARG A 372 -24.82 -14.57 12.64
N THR A 373 -23.89 -14.44 13.58
CA THR A 373 -23.76 -13.20 14.34
C THR A 373 -22.33 -12.98 14.83
N GLN A 374 -21.91 -11.71 14.86
CA GLN A 374 -20.75 -11.27 15.63
C GLN A 374 -21.12 -11.31 17.11
N THR A 375 -20.22 -11.81 17.95
CA THR A 375 -20.51 -12.01 19.37
C THR A 375 -19.36 -11.55 20.26
N GLU A 376 -19.74 -10.93 21.37
CA GLU A 376 -18.85 -10.59 22.46
C GLU A 376 -19.42 -11.17 23.73
N GLY A 377 -18.56 -11.46 24.70
CA GLY A 377 -19.01 -11.94 25.98
C GLY A 377 -17.88 -12.23 26.93
N ARG A 378 -18.10 -13.22 27.78
CA ARG A 378 -17.11 -13.73 28.72
C ARG A 378 -17.25 -15.22 28.91
N PHE A 379 -16.19 -15.88 29.33
CA PHE A 379 -16.32 -17.26 29.81
C PHE A 379 -17.24 -17.31 31.02
N GLY A 380 -18.04 -18.38 31.08
CA GLY A 380 -18.84 -18.71 32.25
C GLY A 380 -17.99 -19.11 33.45
N GLU A 381 -18.61 -19.74 34.44
CA GLU A 381 -17.88 -20.38 35.51
C GLU A 381 -17.29 -21.69 35.00
N LEU A 382 -15.97 -21.73 34.83
CA LEU A 382 -15.25 -22.88 34.31
C LEU A 382 -14.62 -23.69 35.44
N TYR A 383 -14.61 -25.00 35.25
CA TYR A 383 -13.98 -25.95 36.16
C TYR A 383 -12.76 -26.60 35.50
N GLY A 384 -12.02 -27.39 36.27
CA GLY A 384 -10.86 -28.14 35.77
C GLY A 384 -9.61 -27.27 35.58
N CYS A 385 -8.78 -27.65 34.61
CA CYS A 385 -7.49 -26.99 34.40
C CYS A 385 -7.60 -25.56 33.86
N PHE A 386 -8.70 -25.22 33.18
CA PHE A 386 -8.92 -23.88 32.63
C PHE A 386 -9.82 -22.99 33.48
N ARG A 387 -9.90 -23.26 34.80
CA ARG A 387 -10.69 -22.43 35.74
C ARG A 387 -10.34 -20.93 35.70
N GLU A 388 -9.09 -20.60 35.39
CA GLU A 388 -8.57 -19.23 35.32
C GLU A 388 -9.10 -18.43 34.12
N LEU A 389 -9.73 -19.10 33.15
CA LEU A 389 -10.48 -18.41 32.10
C LEU A 389 -11.81 -17.85 32.61
N SER A 390 -12.33 -18.29 33.76
CA SER A 390 -13.64 -17.87 34.25
C SER A 390 -13.78 -16.36 34.30
N GLY A 391 -14.81 -15.82 33.65
CA GLY A 391 -15.08 -14.38 33.58
C GLY A 391 -14.16 -13.57 32.66
N LYS A 392 -13.13 -14.16 32.04
CA LYS A 392 -12.33 -13.47 31.00
C LYS A 392 -13.21 -13.13 29.80
N ARG A 393 -12.97 -11.95 29.22
CA ARG A 393 -13.70 -11.48 28.03
C ARG A 393 -13.29 -12.27 26.81
N LEU A 394 -14.22 -12.47 25.90
CA LEU A 394 -14.01 -13.09 24.60
C LEU A 394 -14.77 -12.33 23.53
N THR A 395 -14.27 -12.43 22.31
CA THR A 395 -14.84 -11.87 21.08
C THR A 395 -14.77 -12.95 20.01
N GLY A 396 -15.73 -12.99 19.10
CA GLY A 396 -15.77 -14.00 18.05
C GLY A 396 -17.05 -13.92 17.24
N TYR A 397 -17.42 -15.02 16.59
CA TYR A 397 -18.66 -15.10 15.81
C TYR A 397 -19.25 -16.50 15.85
N GLU A 398 -20.57 -16.57 15.68
CA GLU A 398 -21.32 -17.81 15.56
C GLU A 398 -21.72 -18.02 14.09
N ILE A 399 -21.44 -19.20 13.56
CA ILE A 399 -21.77 -19.59 12.18
C ILE A 399 -22.14 -21.08 12.08
N HIS A 400 -23.25 -21.45 12.70
CA HIS A 400 -23.67 -22.85 12.81
C HIS A 400 -25.08 -23.09 12.32
N MET A 401 -25.33 -24.33 11.89
CA MET A 401 -26.67 -24.86 11.70
C MET A 401 -27.11 -25.60 12.95
N GLY A 402 -28.39 -25.50 13.26
CA GLY A 402 -29.01 -26.26 14.33
C GLY A 402 -28.85 -25.68 15.73
N ARG A 403 -29.72 -26.16 16.62
CA ARG A 403 -29.83 -25.71 18.02
C ARG A 403 -29.50 -26.85 18.96
N THR A 404 -28.63 -26.56 19.92
CA THR A 404 -28.30 -27.49 21.00
C THR A 404 -29.19 -27.25 22.21
N LYS A 405 -29.79 -28.32 22.74
CA LYS A 405 -30.57 -28.31 23.98
C LYS A 405 -29.98 -29.33 24.96
N SER A 406 -30.05 -29.03 26.26
CA SER A 406 -29.69 -29.97 27.32
C SER A 406 -30.89 -30.31 28.20
N ARG A 407 -30.88 -31.51 28.78
CA ARG A 407 -31.82 -31.92 29.83
C ARG A 407 -31.27 -31.69 31.24
N GLU A 408 -29.99 -31.37 31.36
CA GLU A 408 -29.33 -31.07 32.64
C GLU A 408 -29.29 -29.56 32.90
N LYS A 409 -28.92 -29.18 34.13
CA LYS A 409 -28.71 -27.77 34.49
C LYS A 409 -27.57 -27.20 33.65
N GLU A 410 -27.82 -26.05 33.02
CA GLU A 410 -26.85 -25.37 32.14
C GLU A 410 -25.51 -25.10 32.84
N GLN A 411 -24.42 -25.51 32.19
CA GLN A 411 -23.04 -25.18 32.52
C GLN A 411 -22.38 -24.57 31.29
N PRO A 412 -22.76 -23.34 30.90
CA PRO A 412 -22.30 -22.74 29.65
C PRO A 412 -20.79 -22.54 29.66
N LEU A 413 -20.15 -22.72 28.51
CA LEU A 413 -18.74 -22.34 28.35
C LEU A 413 -18.63 -20.81 28.32
N CYS A 414 -19.55 -20.15 27.63
CA CYS A 414 -19.55 -18.71 27.39
C CYS A 414 -20.89 -18.09 27.78
N LEU A 415 -20.85 -16.86 28.28
CA LEU A 415 -22.01 -15.99 28.46
C LEU A 415 -21.85 -14.83 27.47
N LEU A 416 -22.61 -14.90 26.37
CA LEU A 416 -22.59 -13.93 25.29
C LEU A 416 -23.45 -12.72 25.65
N ASN A 417 -23.09 -11.54 25.18
CA ASN A 417 -23.88 -10.34 25.41
C ASN A 417 -25.23 -10.48 24.68
N ALA A 418 -26.33 -10.27 25.40
CA ALA A 418 -27.58 -9.94 24.74
C ALA A 418 -27.42 -8.53 24.16
N GLY A 419 -27.73 -8.31 22.88
CA GLY A 419 -27.66 -6.97 22.26
C GLY A 419 -28.37 -5.89 23.09
N GLU A 420 -28.06 -4.61 22.83
CA GLU A 420 -28.44 -3.45 23.66
C GLU A 420 -29.80 -3.61 24.37
N SER A 421 -29.75 -3.85 25.68
CA SER A 421 -30.96 -3.95 26.49
C SER A 421 -31.48 -2.54 26.78
N ALA A 422 -32.66 -2.20 26.24
CA ALA A 422 -33.32 -0.89 26.38
C ALA A 422 -33.64 -0.45 27.83
N ASN A 423 -33.23 -1.19 28.87
CA ASN A 423 -33.67 -0.99 30.25
C ASN A 423 -32.56 -1.02 31.33
N GLY A 424 -31.29 -0.83 30.98
CA GLY A 424 -30.23 -0.48 31.94
C GLY A 424 -29.99 -1.45 33.12
N ARG A 425 -30.57 -2.67 33.09
CA ARG A 425 -30.24 -3.78 34.00
C ARG A 425 -29.26 -4.68 33.26
N GLU A 426 -28.17 -5.10 33.91
CA GLU A 426 -27.26 -6.12 33.36
C GLU A 426 -28.08 -7.33 32.88
N ALA A 427 -28.21 -7.48 31.57
CA ALA A 427 -28.83 -8.65 31.00
C ALA A 427 -28.00 -9.88 31.44
N ARG A 428 -28.65 -10.92 31.96
CA ARG A 428 -27.99 -12.22 32.10
C ARG A 428 -27.54 -12.61 30.69
N GLY A 429 -26.23 -12.75 30.49
CA GLY A 429 -25.67 -13.11 29.18
C GLY A 429 -26.31 -14.39 28.63
N ILE A 430 -26.41 -14.47 27.31
CA ILE A 430 -26.97 -15.62 26.60
C ILE A 430 -25.99 -16.80 26.77
N PRO A 431 -26.42 -17.92 27.38
CA PRO A 431 -25.56 -19.08 27.57
C PRO A 431 -25.22 -19.70 26.22
N CYS A 432 -23.93 -19.91 25.94
CA CYS A 432 -23.44 -20.61 24.76
C CYS A 432 -22.47 -21.72 25.15
N GLY A 433 -22.64 -22.88 24.51
CA GLY A 433 -21.80 -24.04 24.72
C GLY A 433 -22.01 -24.77 26.04
N TRP A 434 -21.07 -25.66 26.35
CA TRP A 434 -21.08 -26.45 27.57
C TRP A 434 -19.66 -26.66 28.10
N ASN A 435 -19.50 -26.72 29.41
CA ASN A 435 -18.26 -27.12 30.05
C ASN A 435 -18.52 -28.16 31.15
N ARG A 436 -17.60 -29.12 31.31
CA ARG A 436 -17.66 -30.15 32.35
C ARG A 436 -16.27 -30.72 32.63
N LYS A 437 -15.72 -30.46 33.81
CA LYS A 437 -14.39 -30.95 34.23
C LYS A 437 -13.30 -30.52 33.23
N ASN A 438 -12.81 -31.43 32.40
CA ASN A 438 -11.80 -31.24 31.36
C ASN A 438 -12.40 -31.10 29.95
N LEU A 439 -13.72 -30.97 29.84
CA LEU A 439 -14.43 -30.89 28.56
C LEU A 439 -14.97 -29.48 28.38
N TYR A 440 -14.74 -28.90 27.21
CA TYR A 440 -15.14 -27.54 26.87
C TYR A 440 -15.71 -27.55 25.45
N GLY A 441 -16.79 -26.84 25.18
CA GLY A 441 -17.19 -26.61 23.80
C GLY A 441 -18.22 -25.51 23.63
N SER A 442 -18.17 -24.81 22.51
CA SER A 442 -19.12 -23.75 22.17
C SER A 442 -19.24 -23.55 20.66
N TYR A 443 -20.16 -22.71 20.23
CA TYR A 443 -20.33 -22.31 18.82
C TYR A 443 -19.42 -21.16 18.39
N VAL A 444 -18.68 -20.55 19.32
CA VAL A 444 -17.90 -19.34 19.07
C VAL A 444 -16.60 -19.70 18.34
N HIS A 445 -16.48 -19.25 17.10
CA HIS A 445 -15.21 -19.19 16.39
C HIS A 445 -14.43 -17.94 16.82
N GLY A 446 -13.10 -18.00 16.80
CA GLY A 446 -12.22 -16.98 17.38
C GLY A 446 -12.21 -16.94 18.92
N VAL A 447 -12.74 -17.98 19.58
CA VAL A 447 -12.87 -18.05 21.05
C VAL A 447 -11.53 -17.91 21.80
N PHE A 448 -10.40 -18.09 21.11
CA PHE A 448 -9.06 -17.96 21.67
C PHE A 448 -8.38 -16.63 21.33
N ASP A 449 -9.00 -15.78 20.51
CA ASP A 449 -8.37 -14.61 19.89
C ASP A 449 -8.27 -13.41 20.83
N ALA A 450 -9.13 -13.33 21.84
CA ALA A 450 -9.11 -12.20 22.75
C ALA A 450 -7.85 -12.24 23.65
N PRO A 451 -7.24 -11.07 23.96
CA PRO A 451 -5.98 -11.01 24.69
C PRO A 451 -6.01 -11.76 26.03
N GLY A 452 -4.95 -12.53 26.30
CA GLY A 452 -4.79 -13.24 27.56
C GLY A 452 -5.51 -14.60 27.62
N ILE A 453 -6.27 -15.02 26.61
CA ILE A 453 -6.93 -16.34 26.59
C ILE A 453 -5.93 -17.45 26.29
N CYS A 454 -5.23 -17.37 25.14
CA CYS A 454 -4.29 -18.40 24.71
C CYS A 454 -3.14 -18.58 25.71
N GLU A 455 -2.65 -17.50 26.32
CA GLU A 455 -1.60 -17.52 27.34
C GLU A 455 -2.08 -18.22 28.62
N THR A 456 -3.35 -18.04 29.00
CA THR A 456 -3.93 -18.72 30.16
C THR A 456 -4.07 -20.21 29.90
N ILE A 457 -4.48 -20.59 28.68
CA ILE A 457 -4.56 -21.99 28.26
C ILE A 457 -3.17 -22.62 28.29
N ALA A 458 -2.17 -21.98 27.66
CA ALA A 458 -0.80 -22.48 27.63
C ALA A 458 -0.21 -22.62 29.04
N THR A 459 -0.36 -21.60 29.88
CA THR A 459 0.11 -21.61 31.28
C THR A 459 -0.54 -22.75 32.08
N ALA A 460 -1.85 -22.94 31.92
CA ALA A 460 -2.57 -24.03 32.58
C ALA A 460 -2.10 -25.41 32.09
N LEU A 461 -1.81 -25.58 30.80
CA LEU A 461 -1.27 -26.82 30.24
C LEU A 461 0.16 -27.08 30.73
N ALA A 462 1.02 -26.07 30.75
CA ALA A 462 2.39 -26.18 31.27
C ALA A 462 2.40 -26.55 32.76
N ALA A 463 1.56 -25.91 33.58
CA ALA A 463 1.45 -26.19 35.01
C ALA A 463 1.10 -27.65 35.29
N ARG A 464 0.26 -28.28 34.45
CA ARG A 464 -0.07 -29.72 34.56
C ARG A 464 1.13 -30.63 34.31
N LYS A 465 2.14 -30.15 33.59
CA LYS A 465 3.40 -30.85 33.33
C LYS A 465 4.48 -30.52 34.37
N GLY A 466 4.18 -29.64 35.33
CA GLY A 466 5.16 -29.10 36.28
C GLY A 466 6.13 -28.10 35.66
N ILE A 467 5.76 -27.50 34.53
CA ILE A 467 6.56 -26.49 33.81
C ILE A 467 5.98 -25.11 34.13
N THR A 468 6.86 -24.16 34.44
CA THR A 468 6.48 -22.73 34.56
C THR A 468 6.90 -22.05 33.27
N LEU A 469 5.97 -21.34 32.62
CA LEU A 469 6.28 -20.55 31.43
C LEU A 469 6.68 -19.14 31.84
N GLU A 470 7.79 -18.64 31.31
CA GLU A 470 8.11 -17.22 31.31
C GLU A 470 7.57 -16.62 30.00
N MET A 471 6.29 -16.24 30.00
CA MET A 471 5.66 -15.70 28.80
C MET A 471 6.09 -14.24 28.60
N ALA A 472 6.63 -13.95 27.41
CA ALA A 472 7.03 -12.61 27.01
C ALA A 472 5.80 -11.73 26.71
N GLY A 473 5.16 -11.17 27.75
CA GLY A 473 4.05 -10.22 27.61
C GLY A 473 2.75 -10.81 27.05
N GLN A 474 1.66 -10.02 27.09
CA GLN A 474 0.40 -10.35 26.41
C GLN A 474 0.57 -10.04 24.92
N MET A 475 0.33 -11.03 24.07
CA MET A 475 0.41 -10.82 22.63
C MET A 475 -0.89 -10.16 22.15
N ASP A 476 -0.81 -8.94 21.65
CA ASP A 476 -1.94 -8.30 20.98
C ASP A 476 -2.04 -8.86 19.54
N TYR A 477 -2.97 -9.80 19.36
CA TYR A 477 -3.20 -10.47 18.08
C TYR A 477 -3.52 -9.48 16.95
N ILE A 478 -4.30 -8.44 17.25
CA ILE A 478 -4.73 -7.45 16.27
C ILE A 478 -3.53 -6.61 15.84
N ALA A 479 -2.76 -6.10 16.80
CA ALA A 479 -1.55 -5.33 16.51
C ALA A 479 -0.52 -6.14 15.71
N TYR A 480 -0.39 -7.44 16.03
CA TYR A 480 0.48 -8.34 15.26
C TYR A 480 0.01 -8.50 13.80
N LYS A 481 -1.30 -8.65 13.55
CA LYS A 481 -1.82 -8.73 12.17
C LYS A 481 -1.48 -7.47 11.37
N GLU A 482 -1.67 -6.29 11.97
CA GLU A 482 -1.30 -5.02 11.36
C GLU A 482 0.18 -4.97 10.97
N GLU A 483 1.08 -5.41 11.86
CA GLU A 483 2.51 -5.49 11.59
C GLU A 483 2.82 -6.43 10.40
N GLN A 484 2.11 -7.56 10.28
CA GLN A 484 2.29 -8.48 9.14
C GLN A 484 1.76 -7.88 7.83
N TYR A 485 0.68 -7.10 7.87
CA TYR A 485 0.21 -6.37 6.69
C TYR A 485 1.21 -5.28 6.27
N ASP A 486 1.80 -4.56 7.21
CA ASP A 486 2.83 -3.56 6.94
C ASP A 486 4.08 -4.20 6.31
N LYS A 487 4.54 -5.34 6.84
CA LYS A 487 5.64 -6.11 6.24
C LYS A 487 5.33 -6.58 4.83
N LEU A 488 4.10 -7.07 4.59
CA LEU A 488 3.67 -7.48 3.26
C LEU A 488 3.69 -6.29 2.28
N ALA A 489 3.16 -5.14 2.71
CA ALA A 489 3.16 -3.91 1.92
C ALA A 489 4.57 -3.43 1.58
N GLU A 490 5.48 -3.43 2.56
CA GLU A 490 6.88 -3.04 2.38
C GLU A 490 7.58 -3.93 1.34
N ILE A 491 7.47 -5.26 1.50
CA ILE A 491 8.06 -6.21 0.55
C ILE A 491 7.51 -6.01 -0.87
N LEU A 492 6.20 -5.82 -1.02
CA LEU A 492 5.62 -5.57 -2.35
C LEU A 492 6.03 -4.21 -2.92
N ARG A 493 6.12 -3.16 -2.09
CA ARG A 493 6.55 -1.83 -2.52
C ARG A 493 8.00 -1.84 -3.02
N GLU A 494 8.88 -2.65 -2.43
CA GLU A 494 10.26 -2.84 -2.91
C GLU A 494 10.35 -3.73 -4.15
N SER A 495 9.38 -4.61 -4.36
CA SER A 495 9.43 -5.65 -5.40
C SER A 495 8.70 -5.29 -6.70
N LEU A 496 7.68 -4.44 -6.59
CA LEU A 496 6.82 -3.99 -7.67
C LEU A 496 7.16 -2.56 -8.07
N ASP A 497 7.05 -2.26 -9.36
CA ASP A 497 7.09 -0.90 -9.88
C ASP A 497 5.77 -0.18 -9.56
N MET A 498 5.71 0.41 -8.36
CA MET A 498 4.51 1.08 -7.87
C MET A 498 4.16 2.32 -8.68
N GLU A 499 5.15 3.07 -9.17
CA GLU A 499 4.92 4.23 -10.05
C GLU A 499 4.16 3.79 -11.31
N LYS A 500 4.60 2.69 -11.94
CA LYS A 500 3.91 2.10 -13.09
C LYS A 500 2.51 1.60 -12.74
N ILE A 501 2.33 1.00 -11.57
CA ILE A 501 1.01 0.56 -11.11
C ILE A 501 0.06 1.75 -10.93
N TYR A 502 0.53 2.85 -10.34
CA TYR A 502 -0.23 4.08 -10.22
C TYR A 502 -0.61 4.67 -11.59
N GLU A 503 0.34 4.70 -12.54
CA GLU A 503 0.09 5.10 -13.93
C GLU A 503 -0.97 4.21 -14.60
N ILE A 504 -0.85 2.88 -14.47
CA ILE A 504 -1.80 1.90 -15.01
C ILE A 504 -3.22 2.14 -14.50
N MET A 505 -3.35 2.54 -13.23
CA MET A 505 -4.63 2.84 -12.58
C MET A 505 -5.15 4.25 -12.91
N GLY A 506 -4.33 5.10 -13.52
CA GLY A 506 -4.66 6.51 -13.75
C GLY A 506 -4.71 7.33 -12.45
N LEU A 507 -3.87 6.95 -11.48
CA LEU A 507 -3.61 7.68 -10.24
C LEU A 507 -2.31 8.48 -10.43
N GLU A 508 -2.37 9.70 -10.96
CA GLU A 508 -1.16 10.51 -11.16
C GLU A 508 -0.55 10.99 -9.82
N GLU A 509 0.77 10.85 -9.69
CA GLU A 509 1.54 10.93 -8.44
C GLU A 509 1.72 12.33 -7.82
N LYS A 510 1.88 12.31 -6.48
CA LYS A 510 2.40 13.42 -5.67
C LYS A 510 3.87 13.68 -6.02
N VAL A 511 4.22 14.97 -6.12
CA VAL A 511 5.56 15.53 -6.42
C VAL A 511 6.69 14.80 -5.68
N HIS A 512 7.60 14.16 -6.42
CA HIS A 512 8.84 13.59 -5.89
C HIS A 512 9.82 14.70 -5.50
N ILE A 513 10.33 14.70 -4.26
CA ILE A 513 11.34 15.66 -3.77
C ILE A 513 12.70 14.94 -3.71
N GLU A 514 13.64 15.31 -4.59
CA GLU A 514 15.03 14.82 -4.56
C GLU A 514 15.74 15.37 -3.30
N GLN A 515 16.29 14.48 -2.46
CA GLN A 515 17.11 14.88 -1.31
C GLN A 515 18.56 15.11 -1.75
N VAL A 516 18.94 16.37 -1.92
CA VAL A 516 20.33 16.79 -2.26
C VAL A 516 20.97 17.46 -1.05
N LEU A 517 22.23 17.11 -0.74
CA LEU A 517 22.98 17.76 0.34
C LEU A 517 23.13 19.26 0.05
N PRO A 518 23.02 20.17 1.06
CA PRO A 518 23.10 21.61 0.82
C PRO A 518 24.35 22.09 0.06
N ALA A 519 25.48 21.38 0.19
CA ALA A 519 26.72 21.69 -0.50
C ALA A 519 26.69 21.34 -2.00
N ASP A 520 25.85 20.39 -2.41
CA ASP A 520 25.82 19.83 -3.76
C ASP A 520 24.66 20.37 -4.60
N ILE A 521 23.70 21.09 -4.00
CA ILE A 521 22.52 21.66 -4.67
C ILE A 521 22.91 22.51 -5.89
N GLU A 522 23.92 23.37 -5.73
CA GLU A 522 24.34 24.28 -6.80
C GLU A 522 25.00 23.51 -7.96
N HIS A 523 25.86 22.53 -7.64
CA HIS A 523 26.49 21.67 -8.65
C HIS A 523 25.44 20.87 -9.41
N ARG A 524 24.52 20.23 -8.68
CA ARG A 524 23.41 19.45 -9.24
C ARG A 524 22.51 20.32 -10.12
N SER A 525 22.22 21.54 -9.70
CA SER A 525 21.44 22.49 -10.50
C SER A 525 22.12 22.82 -11.83
N PHE A 526 23.45 23.01 -11.84
CA PHE A 526 24.18 23.28 -13.08
C PHE A 526 24.26 22.07 -14.01
N GLU A 527 24.38 20.85 -13.47
CA GLU A 527 24.28 19.62 -14.27
C GLU A 527 22.93 19.53 -14.98
N ILE A 528 21.83 19.70 -14.24
CA ILE A 528 20.45 19.64 -14.78
C ILE A 528 20.27 20.70 -15.87
N ILE A 529 20.69 21.95 -15.62
CA ILE A 529 20.62 23.03 -16.62
C ILE A 529 21.42 22.65 -17.88
N GLY A 530 22.59 22.03 -17.73
CA GLY A 530 23.41 21.59 -18.86
C GLY A 530 22.74 20.48 -19.68
N GLU A 531 22.14 19.50 -19.01
CA GLU A 531 21.41 18.40 -19.66
C GLU A 531 20.17 18.91 -20.41
N GLU A 532 19.39 19.80 -19.80
CA GLU A 532 18.21 20.39 -20.44
C GLU A 532 18.56 21.27 -21.63
N LEU A 533 19.58 22.12 -21.53
CA LEU A 533 20.05 22.91 -22.67
C LEU A 533 20.49 22.02 -23.83
N LYS A 534 21.19 20.92 -23.53
CA LYS A 534 21.60 19.94 -24.53
C LYS A 534 20.39 19.24 -25.17
N ALA A 535 19.37 18.89 -24.38
CA ALA A 535 18.13 18.32 -24.89
C ALA A 535 17.36 19.30 -25.79
N MET A 536 17.44 20.61 -25.51
CA MET A 536 16.89 21.67 -26.37
C MET A 536 17.76 21.95 -27.62
N GLY A 537 18.87 21.24 -27.81
CA GLY A 537 19.79 21.45 -28.94
C GLY A 537 20.59 22.76 -28.84
N LYS A 538 20.74 23.32 -27.63
CA LYS A 538 21.47 24.57 -27.39
C LYS A 538 22.88 24.27 -26.88
N GLU A 539 23.89 24.56 -27.70
CA GLU A 539 25.29 24.52 -27.29
C GLU A 539 25.77 25.93 -26.92
N LEU A 540 26.24 26.10 -25.68
CA LEU A 540 26.76 27.37 -25.18
C LEU A 540 28.25 27.50 -25.44
N GLU A 541 28.70 28.68 -25.87
CA GLU A 541 30.12 28.99 -25.96
C GLU A 541 30.79 28.90 -24.57
N PRO A 542 31.95 28.22 -24.43
CA PRO A 542 32.57 27.98 -23.12
C PRO A 542 32.86 29.25 -22.31
N GLU A 543 33.15 30.37 -22.98
CA GLU A 543 33.42 31.64 -22.31
C GLU A 543 32.14 32.28 -21.72
N LEU A 544 31.01 32.12 -22.40
CA LEU A 544 29.72 32.72 -22.03
C LEU A 544 28.90 31.82 -21.10
N ALA A 545 29.11 30.50 -21.18
CA ALA A 545 28.36 29.49 -20.44
C ALA A 545 28.24 29.78 -18.93
N PRO A 546 29.29 30.18 -18.19
CA PRO A 546 29.16 30.47 -16.77
C PRO A 546 28.19 31.61 -16.45
N VAL A 547 28.07 32.60 -17.34
CA VAL A 547 27.16 33.75 -17.15
C VAL A 547 25.73 33.34 -17.48
N ILE A 548 25.53 32.66 -18.61
CA ILE A 548 24.21 32.19 -19.07
C ILE A 548 23.63 31.19 -18.06
N MET A 549 24.40 30.16 -17.69
CA MET A 549 23.96 29.16 -16.72
C MET A 549 23.61 29.78 -15.38
N ARG A 550 24.35 30.81 -14.92
CA ARG A 550 24.02 31.50 -13.66
C ARG A 550 22.71 32.27 -13.74
N ALA A 551 22.43 32.90 -14.89
CA ALA A 551 21.16 33.57 -15.13
C ALA A 551 19.99 32.56 -15.12
N ILE A 552 20.15 31.41 -15.81
CA ILE A 552 19.17 30.32 -15.81
C ILE A 552 18.97 29.78 -14.39
N HIS A 553 20.04 29.45 -13.67
CA HIS A 553 19.95 28.93 -12.29
C HIS A 553 19.19 29.88 -11.35
N THR A 554 19.35 31.19 -11.54
CA THR A 554 18.68 32.20 -10.71
C THR A 554 17.20 32.40 -11.07
N THR A 555 16.78 32.01 -12.27
CA THR A 555 15.45 32.35 -12.81
C THR A 555 14.61 31.15 -13.22
N ALA A 556 15.23 29.97 -13.30
CA ALA A 556 14.69 28.77 -13.95
C ALA A 556 14.19 29.02 -15.39
N ASP A 557 14.80 29.96 -16.11
CA ASP A 557 14.33 30.41 -17.42
C ASP A 557 15.37 30.14 -18.50
N PHE A 558 15.17 29.07 -19.28
CA PHE A 558 16.08 28.63 -20.34
C PHE A 558 16.12 29.57 -21.55
N ASP A 559 15.22 30.56 -21.64
CA ASP A 559 15.25 31.56 -22.71
C ASP A 559 16.48 32.48 -22.62
N TYR A 560 17.12 32.59 -21.44
CA TYR A 560 18.37 33.35 -21.30
C TYR A 560 19.52 32.80 -22.15
N ALA A 561 19.46 31.53 -22.56
CA ALA A 561 20.41 30.98 -23.52
C ALA A 561 20.35 31.70 -24.89
N ASP A 562 19.18 32.16 -25.31
CA ASP A 562 19.00 32.84 -26.60
C ASP A 562 19.01 34.38 -26.45
N HIS A 563 18.47 34.86 -25.33
CA HIS A 563 18.17 36.28 -25.15
C HIS A 563 19.26 37.07 -24.42
N LEU A 564 20.24 36.41 -23.79
CA LEU A 564 21.36 37.11 -23.19
C LEU A 564 22.39 37.47 -24.27
N LYS A 565 22.49 38.76 -24.61
CA LYS A 565 23.38 39.29 -25.65
C LYS A 565 24.66 39.84 -25.05
N PHE A 566 25.78 39.56 -25.72
CA PHE A 566 27.11 39.90 -25.26
C PHE A 566 27.83 40.72 -26.33
N SER A 567 28.48 41.82 -25.94
CA SER A 567 29.44 42.48 -26.83
C SER A 567 30.76 41.69 -26.92
N GLU A 568 31.57 41.95 -27.93
CA GLU A 568 32.82 41.22 -28.18
C GLU A 568 33.81 41.25 -26.98
N ASN A 569 34.29 40.07 -26.58
CA ASN A 569 35.24 39.83 -25.48
C ASN A 569 34.81 40.45 -24.13
N VAL A 570 33.50 40.55 -23.90
CA VAL A 570 32.98 41.29 -22.73
C VAL A 570 33.30 40.61 -21.40
N VAL A 571 33.31 39.27 -21.34
CA VAL A 571 33.58 38.54 -20.10
C VAL A 571 35.01 38.78 -19.65
N GLU A 572 35.98 38.71 -20.57
CA GLU A 572 37.38 39.04 -20.31
C GLU A 572 37.54 40.51 -19.86
N LYS A 573 37.02 41.47 -20.63
CA LYS A 573 37.08 42.91 -20.31
C LYS A 573 36.50 43.22 -18.93
N ALA A 574 35.38 42.58 -18.58
CA ALA A 574 34.74 42.77 -17.29
C ALA A 574 35.58 42.21 -16.14
N ARG A 575 36.17 41.02 -16.30
CA ARG A 575 37.06 40.42 -15.31
C ARG A 575 38.33 41.25 -15.10
N GLU A 576 38.91 41.80 -16.17
CA GLU A 576 40.04 42.73 -16.05
C GLU A 576 39.68 44.01 -15.30
N ALA A 577 38.51 44.58 -15.57
CA ALA A 577 38.03 45.75 -14.85
C ALA A 577 37.89 45.46 -13.35
N ILE A 578 37.31 44.32 -12.99
CA ILE A 578 37.19 43.88 -11.60
C ILE A 578 38.57 43.73 -10.93
N LYS A 579 39.55 43.10 -11.61
CA LYS A 579 40.94 42.99 -11.10
C LYS A 579 41.62 44.35 -10.88
N LYS A 580 41.20 45.39 -11.60
CA LYS A 580 41.67 46.78 -11.46
C LYS A 580 40.87 47.58 -10.42
N GLY A 581 40.08 46.92 -9.56
CA GLY A 581 39.33 47.55 -8.48
C GLY A 581 38.07 48.27 -8.95
N ALA A 582 37.35 47.68 -9.92
CA ALA A 582 36.13 48.27 -10.46
C ALA A 582 35.06 48.54 -9.38
N VAL A 583 34.32 49.63 -9.59
CA VAL A 583 33.13 49.96 -8.80
C VAL A 583 31.90 49.41 -9.51
N ILE A 584 31.12 48.56 -8.84
CA ILE A 584 29.85 48.04 -9.36
C ILE A 584 28.71 48.92 -8.86
N ILE A 585 28.08 49.66 -9.76
CA ILE A 585 26.98 50.59 -9.45
C ILE A 585 25.66 49.93 -9.86
N THR A 586 24.71 49.88 -8.92
CA THR A 586 23.41 49.25 -9.13
C THR A 586 22.27 50.26 -9.05
N ASP A 587 21.22 50.03 -9.83
CA ASP A 587 20.01 50.86 -9.86
C ASP A 587 19.03 50.59 -8.72
N THR A 588 19.31 49.56 -7.90
CA THR A 588 18.42 49.10 -6.83
C THR A 588 19.22 48.52 -5.67
N LYS A 589 18.71 48.70 -4.44
CA LYS A 589 19.26 48.04 -3.25
C LYS A 589 19.23 46.51 -3.35
N MET A 590 18.24 45.96 -4.05
CA MET A 590 18.12 44.52 -4.30
C MET A 590 19.29 43.99 -5.15
N GLY A 591 19.63 44.69 -6.24
CA GLY A 591 20.81 44.35 -7.03
C GLY A 591 22.08 44.45 -6.21
N TRP A 592 22.25 45.55 -5.47
CA TRP A 592 23.38 45.76 -4.56
C TRP A 592 23.53 44.68 -3.49
N SER A 593 22.43 44.22 -2.89
CA SER A 593 22.47 43.16 -1.89
C SER A 593 22.85 41.81 -2.48
N GLY A 594 22.53 41.57 -3.75
CA GLY A 594 22.83 40.31 -4.44
C GLY A 594 24.28 40.17 -4.88
N VAL A 595 25.05 41.25 -4.98
CA VAL A 595 26.46 41.20 -5.38
C VAL A 595 27.34 40.68 -4.22
N ASN A 596 28.25 39.75 -4.52
CA ASN A 596 29.21 39.21 -3.55
C ASN A 596 30.32 40.23 -3.22
N LYS A 597 30.02 41.13 -2.27
CA LYS A 597 30.90 42.24 -1.85
C LYS A 597 32.26 41.76 -1.34
N LYS A 598 32.28 40.71 -0.52
CA LYS A 598 33.52 40.16 0.04
C LYS A 598 34.50 39.74 -1.05
N ARG A 599 34.00 39.11 -2.13
CA ARG A 599 34.84 38.72 -3.27
C ARG A 599 35.25 39.93 -4.12
N LEU A 600 34.36 40.89 -4.32
CA LEU A 600 34.68 42.13 -5.04
C LEU A 600 35.76 42.96 -4.32
N GLU A 601 35.65 43.10 -2.99
CA GLU A 601 36.61 43.79 -2.13
C GLU A 601 38.01 43.15 -2.16
N SER A 602 38.09 41.81 -2.33
CA SER A 602 39.37 41.12 -2.48
C SER A 602 40.17 41.54 -3.73
N TYR A 603 39.51 42.16 -4.71
CA TYR A 603 40.14 42.76 -5.89
C TYR A 603 40.23 44.30 -5.82
N GLY A 604 39.96 44.91 -4.66
CA GLY A 604 39.96 46.36 -4.46
C GLY A 604 38.73 47.08 -5.03
N GLY A 605 37.70 46.32 -5.41
CA GLY A 605 36.43 46.87 -5.88
C GLY A 605 35.42 47.13 -4.75
N GLU A 606 34.34 47.83 -5.07
CA GLU A 606 33.21 48.03 -4.15
C GLU A 606 31.89 48.06 -4.91
N ALA A 607 30.79 47.71 -4.24
CA ALA A 607 29.45 47.80 -4.81
C ALA A 607 28.69 48.98 -4.20
N LEU A 608 28.09 49.83 -5.04
CA LEU A 608 27.37 51.05 -4.63
C LEU A 608 25.92 51.07 -5.14
N CYS A 609 25.05 51.72 -4.38
CA CYS A 609 23.68 52.03 -4.78
C CYS A 609 23.25 53.35 -4.15
N PHE A 610 23.04 54.36 -4.97
CA PHE A 610 22.74 55.72 -4.52
C PHE A 610 21.24 56.00 -4.32
N MET A 611 20.38 55.00 -4.57
CA MET A 611 18.92 55.18 -4.57
C MET A 611 18.31 55.65 -3.24
N ALA A 612 19.02 55.45 -2.14
CA ALA A 612 18.59 55.86 -0.80
C ALA A 612 19.30 57.10 -0.28
N ASP A 613 20.17 57.71 -1.07
CA ASP A 613 20.87 58.91 -0.64
C ASP A 613 19.93 60.12 -0.71
N GLU A 614 19.98 60.96 0.33
CA GLU A 614 19.08 62.12 0.45
C GLU A 614 19.30 63.14 -0.68
N ASP A 615 20.54 63.32 -1.13
CA ASP A 615 20.90 64.19 -2.24
C ASP A 615 20.32 63.70 -3.57
N VAL A 616 20.32 62.39 -3.83
CA VAL A 616 19.67 61.78 -5.00
C VAL A 616 18.15 62.00 -4.98
N ALA A 617 17.52 61.86 -3.80
CA ALA A 617 16.09 62.11 -3.66
C ALA A 617 15.74 63.59 -3.89
N ALA A 618 16.56 64.52 -3.39
CA ALA A 618 16.39 65.95 -3.58
C ALA A 618 16.56 66.36 -5.06
N GLU A 619 17.60 65.86 -5.73
CA GLU A 619 17.89 66.19 -7.13
C GLU A 619 16.82 65.63 -8.07
N ALA A 620 16.34 64.40 -7.84
CA ALA A 620 15.23 63.82 -8.60
C ALA A 620 13.95 64.67 -8.49
N LYS A 621 13.62 65.12 -7.28
CA LYS A 621 12.47 66.00 -7.04
C LYS A 621 12.63 67.36 -7.73
N LYS A 622 13.83 67.94 -7.65
CA LYS A 622 14.16 69.24 -8.25
C LYS A 622 14.05 69.21 -9.79
N ASN A 623 14.53 68.14 -10.42
CA ASN A 623 14.57 68.01 -11.87
C ASN A 623 13.33 67.32 -12.47
N GLY A 624 12.35 66.93 -11.64
CA GLY A 624 11.16 66.19 -12.09
C GLY A 624 11.48 64.82 -12.70
N SER A 625 12.60 64.21 -12.30
CA SER A 625 13.10 62.94 -12.83
C SER A 625 12.94 61.80 -11.81
N THR A 626 13.31 60.57 -12.19
CA THR A 626 13.31 59.44 -11.25
C THR A 626 14.59 59.44 -10.40
N ARG A 627 14.53 58.86 -9.21
CA ARG A 627 15.73 58.62 -8.39
C ARG A 627 16.78 57.78 -9.12
N ALA A 628 16.36 56.93 -10.05
CA ALA A 628 17.25 56.10 -10.85
C ALA A 628 18.06 56.95 -11.85
N VAL A 629 17.43 57.96 -12.48
CA VAL A 629 18.10 58.96 -13.33
C VAL A 629 19.12 59.75 -12.51
N ALA A 630 18.69 60.34 -11.38
CA ALA A 630 19.58 61.12 -10.51
C ALA A 630 20.74 60.28 -9.95
N SER A 631 20.53 58.98 -9.71
CA SER A 631 21.60 58.06 -9.29
C SER A 631 22.67 57.88 -10.38
N MET A 632 22.29 57.85 -11.66
CA MET A 632 23.25 57.77 -12.77
C MET A 632 24.03 59.07 -12.92
N ASP A 633 23.39 60.23 -12.73
CA ASP A 633 24.07 61.52 -12.74
C ASP A 633 25.09 61.62 -11.60
N LYS A 634 24.71 61.19 -10.39
CA LYS A 634 25.63 61.12 -9.24
C LYS A 634 26.82 60.18 -9.52
N ALA A 635 26.56 59.01 -10.08
CA ALA A 635 27.60 58.07 -10.48
C ALA A 635 28.59 58.69 -11.51
N ALA A 636 28.08 59.42 -12.51
CA ALA A 636 28.90 60.11 -13.49
C ALA A 636 29.73 61.24 -12.88
N ASN A 637 29.20 61.98 -11.92
CA ASN A 637 29.97 63.01 -11.21
C ASN A 637 31.10 62.43 -10.35
N LEU A 638 30.89 61.26 -9.74
CA LEU A 638 31.87 60.62 -8.87
C LEU A 638 32.95 59.86 -9.62
N PHE A 639 32.61 59.24 -10.76
CA PHE A 639 33.50 58.30 -11.45
C PHE A 639 33.68 58.57 -12.95
N GLY A 640 33.13 59.68 -13.45
CA GLY A 640 33.23 60.07 -14.86
C GLY A 640 34.65 60.45 -15.30
N ASP A 641 35.54 60.78 -14.37
CA ASP A 641 36.94 61.12 -14.64
C ASP A 641 37.80 59.93 -15.12
N GLY A 642 37.28 58.69 -14.99
CA GLY A 642 37.94 57.47 -15.42
C GLY A 642 39.06 56.99 -14.50
N THR A 643 39.20 57.55 -13.30
CA THR A 643 40.22 57.14 -12.31
C THR A 643 40.02 55.70 -11.82
N ARG A 644 38.77 55.23 -11.79
CA ARG A 644 38.41 53.84 -11.47
C ARG A 644 37.46 53.26 -12.51
N PRO A 645 37.67 52.00 -12.96
CA PRO A 645 36.73 51.34 -13.86
C PRO A 645 35.34 51.21 -13.21
N CYS A 646 34.28 51.46 -13.97
CA CYS A 646 32.90 51.36 -13.46
C CYS A 646 32.09 50.30 -14.22
N ILE A 647 31.39 49.46 -13.48
CA ILE A 647 30.44 48.47 -14.01
C ILE A 647 29.04 48.87 -13.57
N PHE A 648 28.13 49.08 -14.51
CA PHE A 648 26.74 49.40 -14.21
C PHE A 648 25.88 48.16 -14.29
N ALA A 649 25.23 47.77 -13.20
CA ALA A 649 24.31 46.65 -13.14
C ALA A 649 22.88 47.13 -12.91
N ILE A 650 22.13 47.24 -14.01
CA ILE A 650 20.80 47.84 -14.05
C ILE A 650 19.77 46.74 -14.21
N GLY A 651 19.07 46.41 -13.13
CA GLY A 651 18.15 45.26 -13.09
C GLY A 651 16.66 45.61 -13.10
N ASN A 652 16.29 46.87 -12.89
CA ASN A 652 14.88 47.24 -12.70
C ASN A 652 14.47 48.51 -13.43
N ALA A 653 15.27 49.58 -13.38
CA ALA A 653 14.88 50.89 -13.86
C ALA A 653 15.29 51.11 -15.33
N PRO A 654 14.38 51.02 -16.30
CA PRO A 654 14.70 51.36 -17.69
C PRO A 654 15.14 52.82 -17.83
N THR A 655 14.64 53.72 -16.97
CA THR A 655 15.06 55.13 -16.92
C THR A 655 16.52 55.31 -16.51
N ALA A 656 17.08 54.42 -15.68
CA ALA A 656 18.52 54.44 -15.39
C ALA A 656 19.34 54.05 -16.62
N LEU A 657 18.89 53.03 -17.37
CA LEU A 657 19.59 52.56 -18.56
C LEU A 657 19.57 53.61 -19.68
N ILE A 658 18.42 54.27 -19.88
CA ILE A 658 18.28 55.41 -20.81
C ILE A 658 19.20 56.56 -20.39
N ARG A 659 19.19 56.96 -19.11
CA ARG A 659 20.05 58.06 -18.66
C ARG A 659 21.54 57.72 -18.78
N LEU A 660 21.91 56.48 -18.47
CA LEU A 660 23.30 56.01 -18.63
C LEU A 660 23.74 56.10 -20.10
N TYR A 661 22.88 55.71 -21.04
CA TYR A 661 23.13 55.88 -22.47
C TYR A 661 23.38 57.35 -22.85
N GLU A 662 22.53 58.27 -22.38
CA GLU A 662 22.71 59.71 -22.62
C GLU A 662 24.06 60.22 -22.08
N LEU A 663 24.41 59.85 -20.84
CA LEU A 663 25.67 60.25 -20.20
C LEU A 663 26.91 59.73 -20.95
N ILE A 664 26.82 58.55 -21.58
CA ILE A 664 27.88 58.00 -22.44
C ILE A 664 28.01 58.81 -23.73
N GLN A 665 26.89 59.16 -24.37
CA GLN A 665 26.89 60.00 -25.58
C GLN A 665 27.43 61.41 -25.29
N GLU A 666 27.10 61.96 -24.11
CA GLU A 666 27.63 63.22 -23.59
C GLU A 666 29.12 63.14 -23.18
N ARG A 667 29.74 61.96 -23.25
CA ARG A 667 31.12 61.67 -22.82
C ARG A 667 31.40 62.02 -21.35
N LYS A 668 30.35 62.01 -20.50
CA LYS A 668 30.46 62.25 -19.06
C LYS A 668 30.87 61.00 -18.28
N ILE A 669 30.71 59.82 -18.88
CA ILE A 669 31.15 58.57 -18.28
C ILE A 669 31.53 57.55 -19.35
N LYS A 670 32.51 56.70 -19.04
CA LYS A 670 32.94 55.58 -19.88
C LYS A 670 32.91 54.27 -19.07
N PRO A 671 31.78 53.55 -19.07
CA PRO A 671 31.66 52.28 -18.36
C PRO A 671 32.63 51.23 -18.89
N ALA A 672 33.21 50.45 -17.97
CA ALA A 672 33.95 49.24 -18.31
C ALA A 672 33.02 48.08 -18.69
N LEU A 673 31.79 48.08 -18.17
CA LEU A 673 30.73 47.15 -18.53
C LEU A 673 29.35 47.74 -18.19
N ILE A 674 28.36 47.47 -19.03
CA ILE A 674 26.94 47.66 -18.72
C ILE A 674 26.22 46.31 -18.71
N ILE A 675 25.68 45.94 -17.56
CA ILE A 675 24.75 44.82 -17.42
C ILE A 675 23.33 45.40 -17.47
N GLY A 676 22.70 45.26 -18.63
CA GLY A 676 21.36 45.80 -18.92
C GLY A 676 20.29 44.72 -18.80
N ALA A 677 19.69 44.59 -17.63
CA ALA A 677 18.62 43.63 -17.37
C ALA A 677 17.36 44.24 -16.73
N PRO A 678 16.89 45.46 -17.07
CA PRO A 678 15.63 45.95 -16.53
C PRO A 678 14.48 45.01 -16.91
N VAL A 679 13.64 44.66 -15.95
CA VAL A 679 12.42 43.88 -16.15
C VAL A 679 11.20 44.80 -16.22
N GLY A 680 10.24 44.47 -17.07
CA GLY A 680 8.96 45.18 -17.13
C GLY A 680 8.45 45.43 -18.53
N PHE A 681 7.48 46.34 -18.63
CA PHE A 681 6.68 46.53 -19.85
C PHE A 681 6.88 47.88 -20.52
N VAL A 682 7.09 48.95 -19.74
CA VAL A 682 7.18 50.32 -20.25
C VAL A 682 8.65 50.68 -20.48
N ASN A 683 9.00 51.03 -21.72
CA ASN A 683 10.34 51.47 -22.14
C ASN A 683 11.49 50.48 -21.89
N VAL A 684 11.21 49.24 -21.49
CA VAL A 684 12.24 48.23 -21.17
C VAL A 684 12.98 47.77 -22.41
N ILE A 685 12.26 47.35 -23.45
CA ILE A 685 12.87 46.88 -24.71
C ILE A 685 13.68 48.02 -25.32
N GLN A 686 13.08 49.20 -25.45
CA GLN A 686 13.72 50.38 -26.03
C GLN A 686 14.98 50.78 -25.24
N SER A 687 14.94 50.73 -23.90
CA SER A 687 16.12 51.05 -23.08
C SER A 687 17.29 50.09 -23.29
N LYS A 688 17.00 48.80 -23.55
CA LYS A 688 18.00 47.77 -23.82
C LYS A 688 18.57 47.89 -25.23
N GLU A 689 17.72 48.16 -26.22
CA GLU A 689 18.14 48.42 -27.61
C GLU A 689 19.11 49.60 -27.70
N LEU A 690 18.92 50.67 -26.91
CA LEU A 690 19.88 51.77 -26.83
C LEU A 690 21.28 51.29 -26.41
N ILE A 691 21.38 50.41 -25.42
CA ILE A 691 22.67 49.85 -24.99
C ILE A 691 23.27 48.92 -26.05
N LEU A 692 22.45 48.06 -26.67
CA LEU A 692 22.87 47.18 -27.75
C LEU A 692 23.47 47.95 -28.96
N SER A 693 23.04 49.20 -29.15
CA SER A 693 23.54 50.09 -30.22
C SER A 693 24.93 50.70 -29.94
N LEU A 694 25.46 50.59 -28.72
CA LEU A 694 26.76 51.12 -28.36
C LEU A 694 27.89 50.27 -28.97
N LYS A 695 28.79 50.90 -29.73
CA LYS A 695 29.92 50.21 -30.38
C LYS A 695 31.15 50.10 -29.47
N ASP A 696 31.43 51.14 -28.70
CA ASP A 696 32.69 51.27 -27.93
C ASP A 696 32.53 50.97 -26.43
N THR A 697 31.35 50.52 -25.99
CA THR A 697 31.06 50.24 -24.58
C THR A 697 30.68 48.78 -24.40
N PRO A 698 31.42 48.00 -23.59
CA PRO A 698 31.10 46.60 -23.37
C PRO A 698 29.75 46.43 -22.65
N TYR A 699 28.95 45.45 -23.08
CA TYR A 699 27.64 45.17 -22.51
C TYR A 699 27.30 43.68 -22.40
N ILE A 700 26.46 43.36 -21.42
CA ILE A 700 25.72 42.10 -21.30
C ILE A 700 24.25 42.49 -21.10
N VAL A 701 23.39 42.21 -22.06
CA VAL A 701 22.00 42.68 -22.07
C VAL A 701 21.04 41.51 -22.18
N ALA A 702 20.06 41.45 -21.28
CA ALA A 702 18.96 40.50 -21.38
C ALA A 702 17.91 41.05 -22.36
N GLU A 703 17.92 40.63 -23.62
CA GLU A 703 17.01 41.09 -24.65
C GLU A 703 15.53 40.85 -24.30
N GLY A 704 14.64 41.72 -24.80
CA GLY A 704 13.21 41.63 -24.55
C GLY A 704 12.79 42.20 -23.17
N ARG A 705 11.70 41.69 -22.62
CA ARG A 705 11.07 42.20 -21.38
C ARG A 705 11.59 41.54 -20.10
N LYS A 706 12.22 40.37 -20.23
CA LYS A 706 12.73 39.57 -19.12
C LYS A 706 14.01 40.20 -18.54
N GLY A 707 14.25 40.01 -17.25
CA GLY A 707 15.39 40.58 -16.55
C GLY A 707 15.17 40.56 -15.05
N GLY A 708 15.77 41.50 -14.34
CA GLY A 708 15.58 41.70 -12.91
C GLY A 708 16.89 42.06 -12.21
N SER A 709 16.76 42.64 -11.01
CA SER A 709 17.89 42.88 -10.12
C SER A 709 18.62 41.59 -9.73
N ASN A 710 17.90 40.47 -9.63
CA ASN A 710 18.48 39.14 -9.43
C ASN A 710 19.35 38.70 -10.60
N VAL A 711 18.91 38.92 -11.85
CA VAL A 711 19.67 38.60 -13.07
C VAL A 711 20.92 39.47 -13.17
N ALA A 712 20.79 40.79 -12.95
CA ALA A 712 21.91 41.70 -12.97
C ALA A 712 22.98 41.30 -11.92
N ALA A 713 22.56 40.97 -10.70
CA ALA A 713 23.46 40.49 -9.65
C ALA A 713 24.07 39.11 -9.97
N ALA A 714 23.28 38.20 -10.54
CA ALA A 714 23.76 36.88 -10.98
C ALA A 714 24.89 37.01 -12.01
N ILE A 715 24.74 37.92 -12.99
CA ILE A 715 25.77 38.22 -13.99
C ILE A 715 27.03 38.79 -13.31
N CYS A 716 26.88 39.76 -12.38
CA CYS A 716 28.02 40.27 -11.61
C CYS A 716 28.77 39.13 -10.87
N ASN A 717 28.02 38.24 -10.22
CA ASN A 717 28.60 37.14 -9.45
C ASN A 717 29.26 36.09 -10.36
N ALA A 718 28.68 35.75 -11.50
CA ALA A 718 29.30 34.87 -12.49
C ALA A 718 30.65 35.43 -12.98
N LEU A 719 30.72 36.75 -13.21
CA LEU A 719 31.96 37.42 -13.59
C LEU A 719 33.00 37.37 -12.47
N LEU A 720 32.60 37.62 -11.22
CA LEU A 720 33.46 37.51 -10.03
C LEU A 720 33.98 36.08 -9.82
N TYR A 721 33.13 35.08 -10.03
CA TYR A 721 33.43 33.67 -9.75
C TYR A 721 34.40 33.05 -10.75
N GLY A 722 34.39 33.54 -11.99
CA GLY A 722 35.32 33.14 -13.03
C GLY A 722 36.72 33.76 -12.94
N ILE A 723 36.99 34.63 -11.96
CA ILE A 723 38.33 35.15 -11.71
C ILE A 723 39.10 34.14 -10.85
N LYS A 724 40.11 33.52 -11.48
CA LYS A 724 41.13 32.70 -10.82
C LYS A 724 42.30 33.57 -10.36
#